data_AF-A0A7W4GHG5-F1
#
_entry.id   AF-A0A7W4GHG5-F1
#
_cell.length_a   1.000
_cell.length_b   1.000
_cell.length_c   1.000
_cell.angle_alpha   90.00
_cell.angle_beta   90.00
_cell.angle_gamma   90.00
#
_symmetry.space_group_name_H-M   'P 1'
#
loop_
_entity.id
_entity.type
_entity.pdbx_description
1 polymer ?
#
loop_
_entity_poly.entity_id
_entity_poly.type
_entity_poly.pdbx_seq_one_letter_code
_entity_poly.pdbx_strand_id
1 'polypeptide(L)'
;ENIIKQFFTKFDEIDADKMSANMLNFPGFRLSIEDAIDKKIRPCGLITGLADFNNNGSKLRVGVAVSNTAFQAGAFDMASAEKFSSLLIECAKRKLPVICFISSGGMQTKEGAAALFSMAVVNDRITRFIRDNELPVLMFGFGDCTGGAQASFVTHPLVQTYYLSGTNMPFAGQMVVPAYLPSTATLSNYLSKVPGAMTGLVHNPFSDTLDTQLSGIDPLMPLPTIKIEEVISKALSTLVPEVIELEDVIVQDDPRALMKPINKVLVHARGCTAVKLIRKAHDNNINVVLVASDPDMTSVPADMLKDTDKLVCIGGNTSDESYLNAYSVLKVAEYENVDALHPGIGFLSESPQFAALCVNNGVNFVGPSVHSMTTMGNKSNAIHTSQKQNVPVVPGSHGILTNAEQAVNVASEIGYPVLLKAVQGGGGKGIQVVKRPEDMIGFFQKTATEAAAAFGNGDLYLEKYVTSLRHIEVQLLRDKFGNTKVLGIRDCSVQRNNQKVIEESGSTMLPEELKQRVMEYTRALGEATDYMGAGTVEFIYNLDANEVYFMEMNTRLQVEHPVTEATSGIDIVSAQFDIAAGRSIENLQPVDQGYAMEVRVTAEKAALDSHGILQLIPNPGKITECVLPQRDDVEIISIAAAGKEVSPYYDSLIAQIIIRGTDRADVVSKMYAYLDSVVIKGIATNIPLLKLILKDPTFNEGVYDTNYLPRLMAELDIPALIAEMEAAAEAIEVDTESLRVGESNELKVLAQGAGIFYTSPAPGEADFVKEGDIVTVEQTLALMEAMKMFSQLTLAGFNRQTGVLYPEDQKYRIERILNSNGQQVSQGDLLFVILPIEA
;
A
#
# COMPACT_ATOMS: atom_id res chain seq x y z
N GLU A 1 -9.69 19.67 30.15
CA GLU A 1 -11.13 20.04 30.08
C GLU A 1 -11.51 21.36 30.74
N ASN A 2 -10.96 21.72 31.91
CA ASN A 2 -11.37 22.94 32.63
C ASN A 2 -11.16 24.23 31.81
N ILE A 3 -10.02 24.33 31.11
CA ILE A 3 -9.69 25.48 30.24
C ILE A 3 -10.68 25.63 29.07
N ILE A 4 -11.02 24.53 28.39
CA ILE A 4 -11.91 24.58 27.22
C ILE A 4 -13.28 25.12 27.63
N LYS A 5 -13.83 24.59 28.74
CA LYS A 5 -15.13 25.01 29.27
C LYS A 5 -15.13 26.45 29.80
N GLN A 6 -13.97 26.95 30.26
CA GLN A 6 -13.83 28.28 30.83
C GLN A 6 -13.78 29.38 29.77
N PHE A 7 -13.03 29.17 28.68
CA PHE A 7 -12.77 30.23 27.69
C PHE A 7 -13.53 30.06 26.37
N PHE A 8 -14.08 28.87 26.09
CA PHE A 8 -14.66 28.57 24.78
C PHE A 8 -16.05 27.92 24.89
N THR A 9 -16.82 28.07 23.81
CA THR A 9 -18.12 27.42 23.63
C THR A 9 -18.15 26.67 22.29
N LYS A 10 -19.07 25.72 22.11
CA LYS A 10 -19.16 24.88 20.88
C LYS A 10 -17.82 24.29 20.43
N PHE A 11 -17.17 23.57 21.34
CA PHE A 11 -15.90 22.91 21.04
C PHE A 11 -16.15 21.64 20.22
N ASP A 12 -15.67 21.64 18.98
CA ASP A 12 -15.69 20.49 18.08
C ASP A 12 -14.27 19.94 17.97
N GLU A 13 -14.03 18.81 18.62
CA GLU A 13 -12.71 18.17 18.67
C GLU A 13 -12.33 17.61 17.28
N ILE A 14 -11.10 17.87 16.84
CA ILE A 14 -10.52 17.34 15.59
C ILE A 14 -9.60 16.18 15.97
N ASP A 15 -9.65 15.10 15.17
CA ASP A 15 -8.82 13.90 15.36
C ASP A 15 -8.94 13.30 16.78
N ALA A 16 -10.17 13.25 17.32
CA ALA A 16 -10.43 12.79 18.69
C ALA A 16 -10.04 11.31 18.91
N ASP A 17 -10.00 10.53 17.82
CA ASP A 17 -9.63 9.12 17.74
C ASP A 17 -8.10 8.89 17.73
N LYS A 18 -7.28 9.89 17.40
CA LYS A 18 -5.82 9.75 17.45
C LYS A 18 -5.31 9.71 18.90
N MET A 19 -4.48 8.71 19.19
CA MET A 19 -3.99 8.40 20.53
C MET A 19 -2.47 8.17 20.50
N SER A 20 -1.83 8.34 21.66
CA SER A 20 -0.40 8.05 21.84
C SER A 20 -0.12 6.59 21.53
N ALA A 21 0.93 6.30 20.76
CA ALA A 21 1.34 4.94 20.44
C ALA A 21 2.47 4.44 21.35
N ASN A 22 2.49 3.13 21.63
CA ASN A 22 3.59 2.47 22.35
C ASN A 22 4.43 1.60 21.40
N MET A 23 4.96 2.19 20.32
CA MET A 23 5.64 1.44 19.24
C MET A 23 6.85 0.63 19.72
N LEU A 24 7.56 1.09 20.75
CA LEU A 24 8.73 0.40 21.29
C LEU A 24 8.44 -0.46 22.52
N ASN A 25 7.17 -0.74 22.82
CA ASN A 25 6.77 -1.53 23.98
C ASN A 25 7.37 -1.01 25.31
N PHE A 26 7.36 0.31 25.50
CA PHE A 26 7.88 0.95 26.70
C PHE A 26 7.15 0.42 27.96
N PRO A 27 7.88 -0.08 28.99
CA PRO A 27 7.29 -0.71 30.15
C PRO A 27 6.29 0.20 30.88
N GLY A 28 5.09 -0.31 31.18
CA GLY A 28 4.06 0.41 31.92
C GLY A 28 3.28 1.48 31.13
N PHE A 29 3.72 1.83 29.91
CA PHE A 29 3.03 2.85 29.12
C PHE A 29 1.70 2.35 28.55
N ARG A 30 1.64 1.09 28.12
CA ARG A 30 0.38 0.43 27.70
C ARG A 30 -0.67 0.44 28.82
N LEU A 31 -0.27 0.10 30.05
CA LEU A 31 -1.15 0.18 31.23
C LEU A 31 -1.65 1.60 31.49
N SER A 32 -0.82 2.61 31.23
CA SER A 32 -1.22 4.01 31.37
C SER A 32 -2.26 4.42 30.32
N ILE A 33 -2.11 3.96 29.07
CA ILE A 33 -3.08 4.17 28.00
C ILE A 33 -4.40 3.46 28.33
N GLU A 34 -4.34 2.20 28.75
CA GLU A 34 -5.50 1.38 29.13
C GLU A 34 -6.25 2.00 30.32
N ASP A 35 -5.54 2.40 31.39
CA ASP A 35 -6.13 3.09 32.55
C ASP A 35 -6.79 4.43 32.17
N ALA A 36 -6.22 5.17 31.22
CA ALA A 36 -6.82 6.38 30.70
C ALA A 36 -8.13 6.09 29.95
N ILE A 37 -8.13 5.08 29.07
CA ILE A 37 -9.31 4.65 28.32
C ILE A 37 -10.43 4.21 29.28
N ASP A 38 -10.09 3.40 30.30
CA ASP A 38 -11.04 2.92 31.32
C ASP A 38 -11.67 4.09 32.09
N LYS A 39 -10.88 5.13 32.36
CA LYS A 39 -11.35 6.38 33.01
C LYS A 39 -12.04 7.35 32.04
N LYS A 40 -12.24 6.96 30.77
CA LYS A 40 -12.76 7.81 29.68
C LYS A 40 -11.93 9.08 29.45
N ILE A 41 -10.64 9.01 29.75
CA ILE A 41 -9.65 10.04 29.48
C ILE A 41 -8.99 9.74 28.14
N ARG A 42 -8.88 10.74 27.26
CA ARG A 42 -8.19 10.58 25.97
C ARG A 42 -6.69 10.30 26.20
N PRO A 43 -6.12 9.20 25.70
CA PRO A 43 -4.71 8.90 25.90
C PRO A 43 -3.83 9.64 24.86
N CYS A 44 -3.90 10.97 24.84
CA CYS A 44 -3.07 11.85 24.01
C CYS A 44 -2.65 13.06 24.83
N GLY A 45 -1.41 13.53 24.67
CA GLY A 45 -0.88 14.68 25.41
C GLY A 45 -1.51 16.03 25.04
N LEU A 46 -2.19 16.09 23.89
CA LEU A 46 -2.82 17.30 23.36
C LEU A 46 -4.26 17.04 22.91
N ILE A 47 -5.15 17.98 23.23
CA ILE A 47 -6.55 18.04 22.74
C ILE A 47 -6.64 19.21 21.77
N THR A 48 -7.15 18.97 20.57
CA THR A 48 -7.24 19.97 19.50
C THR A 48 -8.66 20.06 18.93
N GLY A 49 -9.10 21.23 18.52
CA GLY A 49 -10.42 21.39 17.91
C GLY A 49 -10.73 22.83 17.53
N LEU A 50 -11.93 23.06 17.00
CA LEU A 50 -12.44 24.39 16.72
C LEU A 50 -13.44 24.80 17.80
N ALA A 51 -13.44 26.08 18.18
CA ALA A 51 -14.34 26.58 19.22
C ALA A 51 -14.76 28.03 18.97
N ASP A 52 -15.86 28.44 19.59
CA ASP A 52 -16.31 29.83 19.63
C ASP A 52 -15.70 30.54 20.85
N PHE A 53 -14.93 31.60 20.61
CA PHE A 53 -14.47 32.55 21.61
C PHE A 53 -15.39 33.78 21.66
N ASN A 54 -15.76 34.23 22.86
CA ASN A 54 -16.61 35.42 23.03
C ASN A 54 -15.74 36.68 23.20
N ASN A 55 -15.70 37.51 22.17
CA ASN A 55 -14.98 38.78 22.15
C ASN A 55 -15.97 39.94 22.31
N ASN A 56 -16.16 40.41 23.54
CA ASN A 56 -16.97 41.60 23.87
C ASN A 56 -18.37 41.62 23.22
N GLY A 57 -19.04 40.45 23.13
CA GLY A 57 -20.38 40.29 22.55
C GLY A 57 -20.41 39.76 21.12
N SER A 58 -19.26 39.70 20.43
CA SER A 58 -19.10 39.02 19.14
C SER A 58 -18.52 37.61 19.32
N LYS A 59 -19.07 36.62 18.62
CA LYS A 59 -18.53 35.25 18.63
C LYS A 59 -17.56 35.09 17.47
N LEU A 60 -16.32 34.72 17.77
CA LEU A 60 -15.32 34.40 16.77
C LEU A 60 -14.98 32.91 16.83
N ARG A 61 -14.95 32.27 15.67
CA ARG A 61 -14.46 30.89 15.55
C ARG A 61 -12.93 30.89 15.58
N VAL A 62 -12.34 29.99 16.37
CA VAL A 62 -10.88 29.89 16.54
C VAL A 62 -10.44 28.44 16.61
N GLY A 63 -9.20 28.17 16.22
CA GLY A 63 -8.53 26.91 16.53
C GLY A 63 -8.07 26.88 17.97
N VAL A 64 -8.23 25.75 18.65
CA VAL A 64 -7.90 25.58 20.06
C VAL A 64 -7.03 24.33 20.25
N ALA A 65 -5.90 24.48 20.92
CA ALA A 65 -5.03 23.37 21.33
C ALA A 65 -4.73 23.44 22.83
N VAL A 66 -5.04 22.40 23.60
CA VAL A 66 -4.88 22.41 25.06
C VAL A 66 -4.12 21.16 25.52
N SER A 67 -3.08 21.34 26.34
CA SER A 67 -2.39 20.22 26.99
C SER A 67 -3.39 19.38 27.80
N ASN A 68 -3.39 18.08 27.57
CA ASN A 68 -4.29 17.16 28.25
C ASN A 68 -3.76 16.83 29.66
N THR A 69 -4.10 17.65 30.64
CA THR A 69 -3.65 17.45 32.03
C THR A 69 -4.13 16.13 32.65
N ALA A 70 -5.16 15.50 32.08
CA ALA A 70 -5.65 14.19 32.53
C ALA A 70 -4.79 13.02 32.01
N PHE A 71 -3.95 13.24 30.99
CA PHE A 71 -3.04 12.23 30.44
C PHE A 71 -1.67 12.83 30.09
N GLN A 72 -0.84 13.06 31.11
CA GLN A 72 0.50 13.65 30.95
C GLN A 72 1.60 12.62 30.61
N ALA A 73 1.33 11.32 30.76
CA ALA A 73 2.18 10.26 30.21
C ALA A 73 2.32 10.35 28.67
N GLY A 74 1.38 11.05 28.03
CA GLY A 74 1.29 11.40 26.62
C GLY A 74 2.21 12.53 26.13
N ALA A 75 3.23 12.95 26.87
CA ALA A 75 4.00 14.17 26.55
C ALA A 75 4.42 14.28 25.06
N PHE A 76 4.09 15.44 24.46
CA PHE A 76 4.05 15.77 23.01
C PHE A 76 4.76 14.81 22.06
N ASP A 77 4.02 13.77 21.71
CA ASP A 77 4.39 12.66 20.84
C ASP A 77 3.94 12.89 19.39
N MET A 78 4.16 11.90 18.52
CA MET A 78 3.75 12.00 17.11
C MET A 78 2.23 12.18 16.96
N ALA A 79 1.42 11.55 17.81
CA ALA A 79 -0.02 11.77 17.83
C ALA A 79 -0.38 13.24 18.15
N SER A 80 0.29 13.84 19.15
CA SER A 80 0.13 15.26 19.48
C SER A 80 0.57 16.19 18.33
N ALA A 81 1.68 15.85 17.66
CA ALA A 81 2.19 16.58 16.50
C ALA A 81 1.25 16.51 15.30
N GLU A 82 0.68 15.34 15.03
CA GLU A 82 -0.28 15.13 13.96
C GLU A 82 -1.57 15.90 14.22
N LYS A 83 -2.15 15.80 15.42
CA LYS A 83 -3.33 16.56 15.83
C LYS A 83 -3.15 18.06 15.66
N PHE A 84 -2.01 18.58 16.11
CA PHE A 84 -1.73 20.01 15.99
C PHE A 84 -1.51 20.43 14.53
N SER A 85 -0.86 19.58 13.72
CA SER A 85 -0.68 19.85 12.29
C SER A 85 -2.02 19.86 11.54
N SER A 86 -2.92 18.91 11.84
CA SER A 86 -4.29 18.90 11.31
C SER A 86 -5.05 20.17 11.69
N LEU A 87 -4.95 20.61 12.96
CA LEU A 87 -5.57 21.85 13.42
C LEU A 87 -5.08 23.07 12.62
N LEU A 88 -3.76 23.20 12.42
CA LEU A 88 -3.19 24.30 11.63
C LEU A 88 -3.70 24.29 10.19
N ILE A 89 -3.81 23.10 9.57
CA ILE A 89 -4.35 22.96 8.20
C ILE A 89 -5.81 23.43 8.15
N GLU A 90 -6.65 22.96 9.07
CA GLU A 90 -8.06 23.36 9.11
C GLU A 90 -8.24 24.85 9.40
N CYS A 91 -7.43 25.41 10.29
CA CYS A 91 -7.43 26.83 10.58
C CYS A 91 -6.95 27.66 9.39
N ALA A 92 -5.95 27.19 8.62
CA ALA A 92 -5.46 27.89 7.44
C ALA A 92 -6.54 27.97 6.36
N LYS A 93 -7.21 26.84 6.09
CA LYS A 93 -8.34 26.77 5.13
C LYS A 93 -9.45 27.76 5.47
N ARG A 94 -9.77 27.88 6.76
CA ARG A 94 -10.88 28.72 7.26
C ARG A 94 -10.45 30.13 7.67
N LYS A 95 -9.19 30.49 7.45
CA LYS A 95 -8.58 31.75 7.92
C LYS A 95 -8.81 32.04 9.41
N LEU A 96 -8.73 31.00 10.25
CA LEU A 96 -8.96 31.10 11.69
C LEU A 96 -7.63 31.23 12.44
N PRO A 97 -7.56 32.10 13.46
CA PRO A 97 -6.42 32.16 14.35
C PRO A 97 -6.40 30.96 15.31
N VAL A 98 -5.24 30.67 15.89
CA VAL A 98 -5.05 29.52 16.77
C VAL A 98 -4.64 29.96 18.17
N ILE A 99 -5.31 29.42 19.18
CA ILE A 99 -5.10 29.73 20.59
C ILE A 99 -4.72 28.44 21.31
N CYS A 100 -3.56 28.43 21.97
CA CYS A 100 -3.08 27.25 22.68
C CYS A 100 -2.90 27.51 24.17
N PHE A 101 -3.18 26.49 24.99
CA PHE A 101 -2.88 26.48 26.42
C PHE A 101 -1.98 25.28 26.73
N ILE A 102 -0.71 25.55 27.00
CA ILE A 102 0.33 24.53 27.05
C ILE A 102 0.91 24.44 28.46
N SER A 103 0.90 23.23 29.00
CA SER A 103 1.62 22.84 30.21
C SER A 103 2.55 21.68 29.85
N SER A 104 3.73 21.60 30.49
CA SER A 104 4.73 20.58 30.17
C SER A 104 4.53 19.30 30.98
N GLY A 105 4.42 18.17 30.28
CA GLY A 105 4.87 16.87 30.73
C GLY A 105 6.22 16.59 30.08
N GLY A 106 7.22 16.10 30.84
CA GLY A 106 8.56 15.83 30.29
C GLY A 106 8.53 14.91 29.06
N MET A 107 9.41 15.13 28.09
CA MET A 107 9.50 14.30 26.88
C MET A 107 9.87 12.86 27.26
N GLN A 108 9.10 11.87 26.79
CA GLN A 108 9.37 10.46 27.02
C GLN A 108 9.65 9.74 25.70
N THR A 109 10.74 8.98 25.62
CA THR A 109 11.23 8.29 24.41
C THR A 109 10.42 7.04 24.02
N LYS A 110 9.13 7.03 24.34
CA LYS A 110 8.21 5.88 24.20
C LYS A 110 7.94 5.45 22.75
N GLU A 111 8.11 6.37 21.79
CA GLU A 111 8.03 6.11 20.34
C GLU A 111 9.42 5.90 19.70
N GLY A 112 10.49 5.86 20.50
CA GLY A 112 11.85 5.75 20.00
C GLY A 112 12.41 7.05 19.43
N ALA A 113 13.36 6.92 18.50
CA ALA A 113 13.98 8.05 17.83
C ALA A 113 12.98 8.93 17.06
N ALA A 114 11.83 8.37 16.65
CA ALA A 114 10.75 9.09 15.99
C ALA A 114 10.23 10.28 16.82
N ALA A 115 10.21 10.15 18.16
CA ALA A 115 9.77 11.20 19.07
C ALA A 115 10.63 12.48 19.00
N LEU A 116 11.87 12.41 18.48
CA LEU A 116 12.73 13.58 18.29
C LEU A 116 12.28 14.46 17.11
N PHE A 117 11.52 13.90 16.16
CA PHE A 117 11.10 14.60 14.95
C PHE A 117 9.77 15.35 15.12
N SER A 118 8.96 15.03 16.14
CA SER A 118 7.65 15.65 16.38
C SER A 118 7.74 17.18 16.43
N MET A 119 8.77 17.71 17.11
CA MET A 119 8.99 19.15 17.21
C MET A 119 9.53 19.78 15.93
N ALA A 120 10.36 19.08 15.16
CA ALA A 120 10.84 19.60 13.88
C ALA A 120 9.68 19.77 12.90
N VAL A 121 8.77 18.78 12.84
CA VAL A 121 7.55 18.84 12.04
C VAL A 121 6.66 20.00 12.48
N VAL A 122 6.37 20.10 13.77
CA VAL A 122 5.47 21.14 14.29
C VAL A 122 6.04 22.56 14.14
N ASN A 123 7.34 22.75 14.32
CA ASN A 123 7.98 24.06 14.12
C ASN A 123 7.89 24.53 12.66
N ASP A 124 8.15 23.64 11.70
CA ASP A 124 7.95 23.97 10.27
C ASP A 124 6.50 24.34 9.99
N ARG A 125 5.54 23.56 10.52
CA ARG A 125 4.11 23.83 10.33
C ARG A 125 3.65 25.14 10.96
N ILE A 126 4.09 25.49 12.16
CA ILE A 126 3.81 26.82 12.76
C ILE A 126 4.39 27.93 11.87
N THR A 127 5.63 27.75 11.43
CA THR A 127 6.32 28.76 10.61
C THR A 127 5.57 29.03 9.31
N ARG A 128 5.18 27.98 8.59
CA ARG A 128 4.37 28.08 7.37
C ARG A 128 2.99 28.65 7.64
N PHE A 129 2.30 28.18 8.67
CA PHE A 129 0.99 28.69 9.03
C PHE A 129 0.99 30.21 9.22
N ILE A 130 1.93 30.73 10.01
CA ILE A 130 2.02 32.17 10.30
C ILE A 130 2.50 32.96 9.08
N ARG A 131 3.53 32.50 8.37
CA ARG A 131 4.12 33.24 7.24
C ARG A 131 3.25 33.22 5.99
N ASP A 132 2.66 32.08 5.67
CA ASP A 132 1.97 31.88 4.41
C ASP A 132 0.50 32.36 4.48
N ASN A 133 -0.08 32.39 5.69
CA ASN A 133 -1.49 32.77 5.89
C ASN A 133 -1.68 34.08 6.67
N GLU A 134 -0.61 34.66 7.23
CA GLU A 134 -0.65 35.86 8.08
C GLU A 134 -1.60 35.75 9.30
N LEU A 135 -1.83 34.52 9.78
CA LEU A 135 -2.72 34.24 10.91
C LEU A 135 -1.93 34.12 12.22
N PRO A 136 -2.41 34.71 13.33
CA PRO A 136 -1.70 34.65 14.60
C PRO A 136 -1.89 33.30 15.30
N VAL A 137 -0.82 32.86 15.96
CA VAL A 137 -0.84 31.78 16.94
C VAL A 137 -0.50 32.36 18.30
N LEU A 138 -1.42 32.25 19.25
CA LEU A 138 -1.22 32.64 20.64
C LEU A 138 -0.99 31.40 21.49
N MET A 139 -0.01 31.44 22.39
CA MET A 139 0.22 30.33 23.33
C MET A 139 0.30 30.84 24.77
N PHE A 140 -0.46 30.22 25.66
CA PHE A 140 -0.48 30.48 27.10
C PHE A 140 0.20 29.33 27.84
N GLY A 141 1.39 29.57 28.37
CA GLY A 141 2.14 28.63 29.20
C GLY A 141 1.66 28.62 30.65
N PHE A 142 1.47 27.42 31.24
CA PHE A 142 1.04 27.28 32.64
C PHE A 142 1.61 26.06 33.38
N GLY A 143 1.61 26.12 34.72
CA GLY A 143 2.12 25.06 35.59
C GLY A 143 3.65 25.00 35.60
N ASP A 144 4.20 23.79 35.48
CA ASP A 144 5.64 23.60 35.30
C ASP A 144 5.94 23.49 33.79
N CYS A 145 6.49 24.54 33.18
CA CYS A 145 6.99 24.53 31.81
C CYS A 145 8.48 24.13 31.80
N THR A 146 8.78 22.93 32.28
CA THR A 146 10.16 22.42 32.40
C THR A 146 10.66 21.78 31.10
N GLY A 147 11.99 21.73 30.91
CA GLY A 147 12.67 21.29 29.68
C GLY A 147 12.06 20.04 29.03
N GLY A 148 11.65 20.15 27.75
CA GLY A 148 10.97 19.12 26.97
C GLY A 148 10.36 19.66 25.67
N ALA A 149 9.68 18.78 24.90
CA ALA A 149 9.02 19.13 23.64
C ALA A 149 7.95 20.24 23.82
N GLN A 150 7.11 20.14 24.85
CA GLN A 150 6.04 21.13 25.10
C GLN A 150 6.57 22.49 25.54
N ALA A 151 7.68 22.53 26.29
CA ALA A 151 8.36 23.79 26.61
C ALA A 151 9.00 24.45 25.37
N SER A 152 9.50 23.63 24.44
CA SER A 152 10.01 24.11 23.14
C SER A 152 8.86 24.59 22.23
N PHE A 153 7.71 23.92 22.30
CA PHE A 153 6.51 24.25 21.55
C PHE A 153 5.96 25.64 21.92
N VAL A 154 5.87 25.96 23.21
CA VAL A 154 5.37 27.27 23.69
C VAL A 154 6.35 28.43 23.43
N THR A 155 7.62 28.16 23.10
CA THR A 155 8.66 29.19 22.89
C THR A 155 9.04 29.41 21.43
N HIS A 156 8.18 29.00 20.49
CA HIS A 156 8.42 29.21 19.06
C HIS A 156 8.58 30.72 18.72
N PRO A 157 9.62 31.15 17.97
CA PRO A 157 9.92 32.58 17.78
C PRO A 157 8.85 33.42 17.09
N LEU A 158 8.00 32.81 16.27
CA LEU A 158 6.91 33.48 15.55
C LEU A 158 5.58 33.49 16.32
N VAL A 159 5.51 32.79 17.46
CA VAL A 159 4.29 32.68 18.27
C VAL A 159 4.23 33.81 19.29
N GLN A 160 3.01 34.31 19.55
CA GLN A 160 2.79 35.26 20.64
C GLN A 160 2.64 34.49 21.97
N THR A 161 3.76 34.31 22.66
CA THR A 161 3.82 33.53 23.90
C THR A 161 3.52 34.39 25.13
N TYR A 162 2.55 33.98 25.93
CA TYR A 162 2.21 34.56 27.22
C TYR A 162 2.35 33.51 28.31
N TYR A 163 2.74 33.92 29.51
CA TYR A 163 2.80 33.01 30.66
C TYR A 163 1.88 33.48 31.77
N LEU A 164 1.32 32.50 32.45
CA LEU A 164 0.47 32.71 33.61
C LEU A 164 1.30 33.06 34.85
N SER A 165 0.79 33.94 35.70
CA SER A 165 1.43 34.25 36.98
C SER A 165 1.64 32.98 37.81
N GLY A 166 2.83 32.85 38.40
CA GLY A 166 3.29 31.67 39.14
C GLY A 166 3.75 30.49 38.29
N THR A 167 3.83 30.63 36.96
CA THR A 167 4.33 29.56 36.07
C THR A 167 5.84 29.41 36.24
N ASN A 168 6.29 28.17 36.43
CA ASN A 168 7.70 27.86 36.54
C ASN A 168 8.25 27.52 35.14
N MET A 169 9.27 28.24 34.69
CA MET A 169 9.83 28.18 33.33
C MET A 169 11.31 27.78 33.29
N PRO A 170 11.76 26.71 33.97
CA PRO A 170 13.14 26.31 33.83
C PRO A 170 13.32 25.50 32.54
N PHE A 171 14.14 25.97 31.61
CA PHE A 171 14.45 25.28 30.35
C PHE A 171 15.33 24.01 30.54
N ALA A 172 15.19 23.31 31.67
CA ALA A 172 15.84 22.05 32.00
C ALA A 172 14.92 21.19 32.88
N GLY A 173 15.17 19.87 32.95
CA GLY A 173 14.36 18.94 33.74
C GLY A 173 14.49 19.13 35.25
N GLN A 174 13.51 18.64 36.02
CA GLN A 174 13.44 18.78 37.48
C GLN A 174 14.63 18.17 38.26
N MET A 175 15.49 17.34 37.66
CA MET A 175 16.75 16.91 38.31
C MET A 175 17.87 17.96 38.23
N VAL A 176 17.81 18.87 37.24
CA VAL A 176 18.86 19.87 36.97
C VAL A 176 18.55 21.20 37.67
N VAL A 177 17.28 21.52 37.87
CA VAL A 177 16.81 22.88 38.21
C VAL A 177 16.72 23.16 39.71
N PRO A 178 16.10 22.33 40.56
CA PRO A 178 15.79 22.70 41.95
C PRO A 178 17.02 22.73 42.86
N ALA A 179 18.15 22.12 42.45
CA ALA A 179 19.34 22.07 43.28
C ALA A 179 20.20 23.36 43.20
N TYR A 180 20.03 24.22 42.17
CA TYR A 180 21.00 25.29 41.90
C TYR A 180 20.47 26.65 41.39
N LEU A 181 19.19 26.79 41.00
CA LEU A 181 18.65 28.07 40.50
C LEU A 181 17.66 28.72 41.48
N PRO A 182 17.77 30.04 41.75
CA PRO A 182 16.80 30.76 42.56
C PRO A 182 15.47 30.93 41.80
N SER A 183 14.36 31.06 42.53
CA SER A 183 13.02 31.29 41.94
C SER A 183 12.94 32.56 41.09
N THR A 184 13.83 33.52 41.33
CA THR A 184 13.99 34.73 40.50
C THR A 184 14.46 34.45 39.08
N ALA A 185 15.05 33.27 38.82
CA ALA A 185 15.52 32.83 37.52
C ALA A 185 14.58 31.83 36.83
N THR A 186 13.50 31.39 37.49
CA THR A 186 12.61 30.36 36.95
C THR A 186 11.15 30.77 36.91
N LEU A 187 10.66 31.65 37.78
CA LEU A 187 9.25 32.07 37.75
C LEU A 187 8.96 33.08 36.64
N SER A 188 7.85 32.87 35.94
CA SER A 188 7.34 33.74 34.88
C SER A 188 7.21 35.19 35.33
N ASN A 189 6.83 35.43 36.58
CA ASN A 189 6.74 36.76 37.16
C ASN A 189 8.06 37.53 37.03
N TYR A 190 9.19 36.97 37.45
CA TYR A 190 10.48 37.65 37.33
C TYR A 190 10.98 37.68 35.89
N LEU A 191 10.79 36.59 35.14
CA LEU A 191 11.19 36.50 33.74
C LEU A 191 10.40 37.46 32.84
N SER A 192 9.22 37.93 33.25
CA SER A 192 8.46 38.94 32.51
C SER A 192 9.20 40.27 32.36
N LYS A 193 10.19 40.55 33.22
CA LYS A 193 11.08 41.73 33.11
C LYS A 193 12.21 41.54 32.09
N VAL A 194 12.43 40.32 31.60
CA VAL A 194 13.52 40.00 30.68
C VAL A 194 13.03 40.11 29.23
N PRO A 195 13.55 41.06 28.43
CA PRO A 195 13.13 41.21 27.04
C PRO A 195 13.34 39.93 26.23
N GLY A 196 12.32 39.51 25.48
CA GLY A 196 12.35 38.32 24.65
C GLY A 196 12.10 37.00 25.39
N ALA A 197 11.94 36.99 26.72
CA ALA A 197 11.58 35.78 27.46
C ALA A 197 10.11 35.36 27.22
N MET A 198 9.23 36.32 27.02
CA MET A 198 7.82 36.15 26.68
C MET A 198 7.25 37.46 26.12
N THR A 199 6.05 37.41 25.53
CA THR A 199 5.29 38.58 25.09
C THR A 199 4.69 39.33 26.28
N GLY A 200 4.26 38.62 27.31
CA GLY A 200 3.73 39.23 28.52
C GLY A 200 3.28 38.23 29.59
N LEU A 201 3.05 38.76 30.78
CA LEU A 201 2.54 38.04 31.95
C LEU A 201 1.02 38.27 32.08
N VAL A 202 0.26 37.19 32.26
CA VAL A 202 -1.22 37.23 32.38
C VAL A 202 -1.71 36.65 33.71
N HIS A 203 -2.90 37.08 34.14
CA HIS A 203 -3.53 36.60 35.37
C HIS A 203 -3.78 35.08 35.32
N ASN A 204 -3.52 34.41 36.45
CA ASN A 204 -3.75 32.98 36.59
C ASN A 204 -5.25 32.68 36.86
N PRO A 205 -6.00 32.08 35.93
CA PRO A 205 -7.43 31.89 36.05
C PRO A 205 -7.78 30.69 36.94
N PHE A 206 -6.78 29.93 37.42
CA PHE A 206 -6.97 28.77 38.28
C PHE A 206 -6.91 29.11 39.76
N SER A 207 -6.51 30.33 40.13
CA SER A 207 -6.46 30.78 41.53
C SER A 207 -6.58 32.30 41.67
N ASP A 208 -7.68 32.76 42.27
CA ASP A 208 -7.93 34.19 42.53
C ASP A 208 -7.02 34.79 43.62
N THR A 209 -6.37 33.94 44.43
CA THR A 209 -5.56 34.38 45.59
C THR A 209 -4.06 34.33 45.33
N LEU A 210 -3.62 33.71 44.22
CA LEU A 210 -2.21 33.44 43.96
C LEU A 210 -1.37 34.72 43.89
N ASP A 211 -1.83 35.73 43.16
CA ASP A 211 -1.11 37.01 43.01
C ASP A 211 -0.94 37.73 44.37
N THR A 212 -1.96 37.65 45.24
CA THR A 212 -1.88 38.20 46.61
C THR A 212 -0.87 37.44 47.46
N GLN A 213 -0.84 36.11 47.35
CA GLN A 213 0.13 35.27 48.07
C GLN A 213 1.56 35.51 47.59
N LEU A 214 1.78 35.61 46.28
CA LEU A 214 3.07 35.92 45.68
C LEU A 214 3.58 37.31 46.13
N SER A 215 2.71 38.32 46.13
CA SER A 215 3.05 39.66 46.64
C SER A 215 3.34 39.68 48.14
N GLY A 216 2.75 38.77 48.92
CA GLY A 216 3.05 38.60 50.34
C GLY A 216 4.43 37.99 50.60
N ILE A 217 4.98 37.24 49.63
CA ILE A 217 6.31 36.64 49.69
C ILE A 217 7.37 37.64 49.22
N ASP A 218 7.16 38.28 48.07
CA ASP A 218 8.01 39.37 47.56
C ASP A 218 7.16 40.54 47.04
N PRO A 219 7.09 41.66 47.78
CA PRO A 219 6.37 42.87 47.35
C PRO A 219 6.90 43.51 46.06
N LEU A 220 8.13 43.19 45.63
CA LEU A 220 8.76 43.72 44.41
C LEU A 220 8.55 42.82 43.18
N MET A 221 7.84 41.69 43.35
CA MET A 221 7.54 40.75 42.28
C MET A 221 6.64 41.41 41.22
N PRO A 222 6.94 41.25 39.92
CA PRO A 222 6.03 41.69 38.87
C PRO A 222 4.72 40.90 38.94
N LEU A 223 3.61 41.61 39.00
CA LEU A 223 2.27 41.02 38.96
C LEU A 223 1.65 41.26 37.58
N PRO A 224 0.82 40.31 37.11
CA PRO A 224 0.07 40.50 35.88
C PRO A 224 -0.91 41.67 36.00
N THR A 225 -1.16 42.34 34.87
CA THR A 225 -2.16 43.42 34.75
C THR A 225 -3.18 43.17 33.64
N ILE A 226 -3.00 42.08 32.89
CA ILE A 226 -3.77 41.75 31.69
C ILE A 226 -4.42 40.38 31.88
N LYS A 227 -5.67 40.24 31.48
CA LYS A 227 -6.40 38.97 31.48
C LYS A 227 -6.23 38.22 30.16
N ILE A 228 -6.42 36.89 30.17
CA ILE A 228 -6.32 36.06 28.97
C ILE A 228 -7.31 36.54 27.88
N GLU A 229 -8.54 36.86 28.28
CA GLU A 229 -9.59 37.30 27.38
C GLU A 229 -9.24 38.62 26.70
N GLU A 230 -8.56 39.53 27.39
CA GLU A 230 -8.10 40.81 26.85
C GLU A 230 -6.97 40.61 25.84
N VAL A 231 -6.03 39.69 26.11
CA VAL A 231 -4.96 39.30 25.17
C VAL A 231 -5.55 38.73 23.89
N ILE A 232 -6.44 37.75 24.04
CA ILE A 232 -7.11 37.10 22.90
C ILE A 232 -7.89 38.17 22.12
N SER A 233 -8.73 38.96 22.76
CA SER A 233 -9.54 40.00 22.11
C SER A 233 -8.69 41.02 21.35
N LYS A 234 -7.55 41.46 21.93
CA LYS A 234 -6.63 42.39 21.30
C LYS A 234 -5.96 41.80 20.06
N ALA A 235 -5.44 40.57 20.15
CA ALA A 235 -4.80 39.89 19.02
C ALA A 235 -5.78 39.59 17.88
N LEU A 236 -7.06 39.38 18.23
CA LEU A 236 -8.13 39.16 17.26
C LEU A 236 -8.63 40.48 16.64
N SER A 237 -8.60 41.60 17.37
CA SER A 237 -9.08 42.90 16.87
C SER A 237 -8.25 43.47 15.71
N THR A 238 -7.00 43.01 15.54
CA THR A 238 -6.15 43.38 14.40
C THR A 238 -6.46 42.61 13.12
N LEU A 239 -7.27 41.56 13.20
CA LEU A 239 -7.77 40.82 12.04
C LEU A 239 -9.05 41.52 11.56
N VAL A 240 -8.98 42.26 10.44
CA VAL A 240 -10.18 42.82 9.81
C VAL A 240 -11.07 41.65 9.39
N PRO A 241 -12.30 41.52 9.92
CA PRO A 241 -13.15 40.40 9.57
C PRO A 241 -13.84 40.70 8.24
N GLU A 242 -13.21 40.34 7.12
CA GLU A 242 -14.00 39.96 5.95
C GLU A 242 -14.63 38.61 6.27
N VAL A 243 -15.82 38.65 6.88
CA VAL A 243 -16.70 37.48 6.95
C VAL A 243 -17.20 37.24 5.54
N ILE A 244 -16.42 36.50 4.75
CA ILE A 244 -16.94 35.80 3.60
C ILE A 244 -17.56 34.53 4.18
N GLU A 245 -18.89 34.45 4.17
CA GLU A 245 -19.58 33.16 4.23
C GLU A 245 -19.17 32.40 2.96
N LEU A 246 -18.05 31.69 3.04
CA LEU A 246 -17.72 30.65 2.09
C LEU A 246 -18.56 29.44 2.50
N GLU A 247 -19.51 29.06 1.65
CA GLU A 247 -19.96 27.67 1.60
C GLU A 247 -18.71 26.78 1.59
N ASP A 248 -18.72 25.71 2.39
CA ASP A 248 -17.63 24.74 2.50
C ASP A 248 -17.30 24.12 1.13
N VAL A 249 -16.56 24.83 0.29
CA VAL A 249 -15.79 24.23 -0.78
C VAL A 249 -14.58 23.65 -0.07
N ILE A 250 -14.74 22.41 0.36
CA ILE A 250 -13.62 21.53 0.63
C ILE A 250 -12.73 21.63 -0.61
N VAL A 251 -11.58 22.32 -0.51
CA VAL A 251 -10.53 22.15 -1.51
C VAL A 251 -10.03 20.73 -1.28
N GLN A 252 -10.70 19.83 -1.98
CA GLN A 252 -10.54 18.40 -1.90
C GLN A 252 -9.40 18.06 -2.85
N ASP A 253 -8.48 17.19 -2.43
CA ASP A 253 -7.51 16.52 -3.30
C ASP A 253 -8.25 15.58 -4.27
N ASP A 254 -9.07 16.16 -5.15
CA ASP A 254 -10.00 15.48 -6.02
C ASP A 254 -9.58 15.72 -7.48
N PRO A 255 -9.32 14.65 -8.27
CA PRO A 255 -8.94 14.81 -9.67
C PRO A 255 -9.98 15.58 -10.50
N ARG A 256 -11.24 15.64 -10.07
CA ARG A 256 -12.31 16.46 -10.70
C ARG A 256 -11.91 17.91 -10.91
N ALA A 257 -11.12 18.49 -10.00
CA ALA A 257 -10.67 19.87 -10.08
C ALA A 257 -9.72 20.14 -11.26
N LEU A 258 -9.06 19.10 -11.79
CA LEU A 258 -8.07 19.18 -12.86
C LEU A 258 -8.57 18.60 -14.19
N MET A 259 -9.84 18.17 -14.25
CA MET A 259 -10.42 17.60 -15.46
C MET A 259 -10.50 18.62 -16.60
N LYS A 260 -9.79 18.32 -17.68
CA LYS A 260 -9.71 19.10 -18.92
C LYS A 260 -9.39 18.17 -20.08
N PRO A 261 -9.61 18.58 -21.35
CA PRO A 261 -9.19 17.77 -22.50
C PRO A 261 -7.73 17.33 -22.37
N ILE A 262 -7.49 16.03 -22.53
CA ILE A 262 -6.17 15.41 -22.38
C ILE A 262 -5.53 15.32 -23.77
N ASN A 263 -4.42 16.02 -23.98
CA ASN A 263 -3.63 15.91 -25.22
C ASN A 263 -2.34 15.11 -25.00
N LYS A 264 -1.85 15.09 -23.76
CA LYS A 264 -0.66 14.33 -23.37
C LYS A 264 -0.86 13.64 -22.03
N VAL A 265 -0.62 12.34 -21.96
CA VAL A 265 -0.74 11.52 -20.75
C VAL A 265 0.58 10.88 -20.38
N LEU A 266 0.95 10.92 -19.09
CA LEU A 266 2.00 10.06 -18.56
C LEU A 266 1.43 8.68 -18.28
N VAL A 267 2.00 7.64 -18.90
CA VAL A 267 1.68 6.24 -18.60
C VAL A 267 2.65 5.76 -17.53
N HIS A 268 2.16 5.68 -16.29
CA HIS A 268 2.89 5.11 -15.15
C HIS A 268 2.57 3.62 -15.06
N ALA A 269 3.04 2.88 -16.05
CA ALA A 269 2.86 1.44 -16.13
C ALA A 269 4.02 0.82 -16.91
N ARG A 270 4.16 -0.50 -16.79
CA ARG A 270 5.06 -1.32 -17.61
C ARG A 270 4.29 -2.49 -18.23
N GLY A 271 5.00 -3.33 -18.98
CA GLY A 271 4.51 -4.63 -19.41
C GLY A 271 3.22 -4.56 -20.24
N CYS A 272 2.37 -5.58 -20.13
CA CYS A 272 1.11 -5.68 -20.88
C CYS A 272 0.16 -4.50 -20.58
N THR A 273 0.15 -4.00 -19.35
CA THR A 273 -0.66 -2.83 -18.98
C THR A 273 -0.21 -1.60 -19.79
N ALA A 274 1.09 -1.33 -19.89
CA ALA A 274 1.59 -0.22 -20.70
C ALA A 274 1.23 -0.39 -22.19
N VAL A 275 1.34 -1.61 -22.74
CA VAL A 275 0.90 -1.91 -24.13
C VAL A 275 -0.55 -1.47 -24.35
N LYS A 276 -1.47 -1.89 -23.47
CA LYS A 276 -2.89 -1.53 -23.57
C LYS A 276 -3.10 -0.02 -23.46
N LEU A 277 -2.48 0.62 -22.47
CA LEU A 277 -2.65 2.06 -22.23
C LEU A 277 -2.11 2.92 -23.39
N ILE A 278 -0.94 2.56 -23.94
CA ILE A 278 -0.35 3.25 -25.10
C ILE A 278 -1.26 3.11 -26.32
N ARG A 279 -1.71 1.87 -26.61
CA ARG A 279 -2.63 1.59 -27.73
C ARG A 279 -3.87 2.47 -27.62
N LYS A 280 -4.48 2.56 -26.44
CA LYS A 280 -5.71 3.34 -26.22
C LYS A 280 -5.48 4.84 -26.12
N ALA A 281 -4.35 5.30 -25.60
CA ALA A 281 -3.99 6.71 -25.71
C ALA A 281 -3.90 7.13 -27.19
N HIS A 282 -3.23 6.31 -28.01
CA HIS A 282 -3.11 6.54 -29.46
C HIS A 282 -4.45 6.48 -30.21
N ASP A 283 -5.30 5.50 -29.94
CA ASP A 283 -6.65 5.40 -30.52
C ASP A 283 -7.49 6.66 -30.21
N ASN A 284 -7.25 7.28 -29.04
CA ASN A 284 -7.89 8.52 -28.60
C ASN A 284 -7.14 9.80 -29.02
N ASN A 285 -6.10 9.70 -29.86
CA ASN A 285 -5.25 10.82 -30.29
C ASN A 285 -4.55 11.57 -29.15
N ILE A 286 -4.16 10.86 -28.09
CA ILE A 286 -3.43 11.36 -26.93
C ILE A 286 -1.95 10.97 -27.07
N ASN A 287 -1.05 11.94 -26.94
CA ASN A 287 0.40 11.69 -26.91
C ASN A 287 0.81 11.07 -25.57
N VAL A 288 1.80 10.19 -25.60
CA VAL A 288 2.25 9.43 -24.44
C VAL A 288 3.62 9.91 -23.95
N VAL A 289 3.74 10.05 -22.64
CA VAL A 289 5.03 10.02 -21.94
C VAL A 289 5.11 8.69 -21.20
N LEU A 290 5.96 7.78 -21.66
CA LEU A 290 6.19 6.51 -20.97
C LEU A 290 7.40 6.65 -20.05
N VAL A 291 7.21 6.33 -18.77
CA VAL A 291 8.32 6.17 -17.83
C VAL A 291 8.78 4.72 -17.81
N ALA A 292 10.09 4.50 -17.88
CA ALA A 292 10.69 3.18 -17.85
C ALA A 292 11.91 3.13 -16.93
N SER A 293 12.04 2.04 -16.20
CA SER A 293 13.27 1.68 -15.49
C SER A 293 14.38 1.29 -16.46
N ASP A 294 15.61 1.13 -15.97
CA ASP A 294 16.74 0.77 -16.83
C ASP A 294 16.50 -0.55 -17.63
N PRO A 295 15.94 -1.63 -17.04
CA PRO A 295 15.64 -2.86 -17.78
C PRO A 295 14.51 -2.71 -18.82
N ASP A 296 13.54 -1.81 -18.61
CA ASP A 296 12.37 -1.66 -19.49
C ASP A 296 12.57 -0.65 -20.63
N MET A 297 13.74 0.00 -20.73
CA MET A 297 14.07 0.97 -21.79
C MET A 297 14.03 0.39 -23.21
N THR A 298 14.16 -0.94 -23.35
CA THR A 298 14.07 -1.64 -24.64
C THR A 298 12.86 -2.57 -24.73
N SER A 299 11.87 -2.37 -23.87
CA SER A 299 10.65 -3.20 -23.82
C SER A 299 9.73 -2.96 -25.03
N VAL A 300 8.74 -3.84 -25.23
CA VAL A 300 7.72 -3.66 -26.29
C VAL A 300 6.95 -2.33 -26.15
N PRO A 301 6.49 -1.90 -24.96
CA PRO A 301 5.91 -0.57 -24.76
C PRO A 301 6.79 0.58 -25.26
N ALA A 302 8.12 0.49 -25.10
CA ALA A 302 9.05 1.52 -25.58
C ALA A 302 9.07 1.60 -27.12
N ASP A 303 9.01 0.45 -27.80
CA ASP A 303 8.95 0.37 -29.27
C ASP A 303 7.61 0.87 -29.86
N MET A 304 6.54 0.90 -29.06
CA MET A 304 5.21 1.34 -29.51
C MET A 304 5.08 2.87 -29.62
N LEU A 305 6.03 3.61 -29.06
CA LEU A 305 5.99 5.07 -29.03
C LEU A 305 6.21 5.64 -30.43
N LYS A 306 5.43 6.67 -30.76
CA LYS A 306 5.50 7.42 -32.03
C LYS A 306 6.42 8.64 -31.87
N ASP A 307 6.70 9.33 -32.97
CA ASP A 307 7.53 10.55 -32.98
C ASP A 307 7.01 11.68 -32.05
N THR A 308 5.71 11.68 -31.73
CA THR A 308 5.08 12.67 -30.85
C THR A 308 5.05 12.26 -29.38
N ASP A 309 5.48 11.03 -29.09
CA ASP A 309 5.57 10.48 -27.74
C ASP A 309 6.98 10.66 -27.17
N LYS A 310 7.14 10.31 -25.89
CA LYS A 310 8.44 10.38 -25.23
C LYS A 310 8.67 9.20 -24.30
N LEU A 311 9.85 8.59 -24.40
CA LEU A 311 10.38 7.64 -23.42
C LEU A 311 11.27 8.38 -22.43
N VAL A 312 11.02 8.21 -21.14
CA VAL A 312 11.82 8.82 -20.07
C VAL A 312 12.33 7.73 -19.14
N CYS A 313 13.64 7.62 -19.01
CA CYS A 313 14.25 6.75 -18.01
C CYS A 313 14.06 7.35 -16.62
N ILE A 314 13.46 6.59 -15.71
CA ILE A 314 13.33 6.96 -14.28
C ILE A 314 14.45 6.37 -13.41
N GLY A 315 15.30 5.53 -14.01
CA GLY A 315 16.46 4.90 -13.38
C GLY A 315 16.11 3.77 -12.43
N GLY A 316 17.12 2.97 -12.08
CA GLY A 316 16.98 1.85 -11.16
C GLY A 316 16.52 0.58 -11.87
N ASN A 317 16.73 -0.56 -11.22
CA ASN A 317 16.40 -1.87 -11.77
C ASN A 317 15.17 -2.45 -11.10
N THR A 318 15.06 -2.30 -9.78
CA THR A 318 13.96 -2.85 -9.01
C THR A 318 12.74 -1.92 -9.01
N SER A 319 11.56 -2.45 -8.71
CA SER A 319 10.34 -1.63 -8.58
C SER A 319 10.47 -0.54 -7.50
N ASP A 320 11.17 -0.82 -6.39
CA ASP A 320 11.35 0.11 -5.28
C ASP A 320 12.21 1.32 -5.67
N GLU A 321 13.25 1.09 -6.46
CA GLU A 321 14.13 2.16 -6.96
C GLU A 321 13.46 3.00 -8.07
N SER A 322 12.54 2.38 -8.83
CA SER A 322 11.97 2.94 -10.06
C SER A 322 10.47 3.28 -9.92
N TYR A 323 9.58 2.38 -10.31
CA TYR A 323 8.14 2.62 -10.43
C TYR A 323 7.42 2.97 -9.12
N LEU A 324 7.97 2.59 -7.96
CA LEU A 324 7.43 2.96 -6.64
C LEU A 324 8.00 4.28 -6.12
N ASN A 325 8.95 4.89 -6.82
CA ASN A 325 9.46 6.21 -6.51
C ASN A 325 8.51 7.30 -7.03
N ALA A 326 7.47 7.57 -6.23
CA ALA A 326 6.44 8.57 -6.51
C ALA A 326 7.01 9.95 -6.89
N TYR A 327 8.08 10.39 -6.24
CA TYR A 327 8.69 11.69 -6.51
C TYR A 327 9.36 11.75 -7.88
N SER A 328 10.09 10.71 -8.27
CA SER A 328 10.71 10.64 -9.61
C SER A 328 9.65 10.69 -10.70
N VAL A 329 8.60 9.87 -10.58
CA VAL A 329 7.49 9.83 -11.55
C VAL A 329 6.80 11.19 -11.66
N LEU A 330 6.51 11.82 -10.53
CA LEU A 330 5.86 13.14 -10.50
C LEU A 330 6.75 14.23 -11.11
N LYS A 331 8.06 14.20 -10.86
CA LYS A 331 9.00 15.17 -11.46
C LYS A 331 9.07 15.03 -12.97
N VAL A 332 8.98 13.80 -13.50
CA VAL A 332 8.85 13.59 -14.95
C VAL A 332 7.52 14.18 -15.46
N ALA A 333 6.41 13.93 -14.76
CA ALA A 333 5.10 14.48 -15.14
C ALA A 333 5.12 16.01 -15.24
N GLU A 334 5.68 16.68 -14.23
CA GLU A 334 5.86 18.13 -14.18
C GLU A 334 6.76 18.64 -15.32
N TYR A 335 7.93 18.03 -15.52
CA TYR A 335 8.90 18.48 -16.52
C TYR A 335 8.37 18.32 -17.95
N GLU A 336 7.64 17.23 -18.22
CA GLU A 336 7.04 16.96 -19.54
C GLU A 336 5.71 17.70 -19.76
N ASN A 337 5.23 18.44 -18.74
CA ASN A 337 3.98 19.19 -18.74
C ASN A 337 2.80 18.33 -19.23
N VAL A 338 2.62 17.16 -18.62
CA VAL A 338 1.51 16.26 -18.98
C VAL A 338 0.17 16.79 -18.46
N ASP A 339 -0.91 16.55 -19.21
CA ASP A 339 -2.25 16.94 -18.77
C ASP A 339 -2.80 16.00 -17.70
N ALA A 340 -2.44 14.72 -17.79
CA ALA A 340 -2.89 13.67 -16.90
C ALA A 340 -1.82 12.59 -16.70
N LEU A 341 -1.98 11.80 -15.63
CA LEU A 341 -1.19 10.60 -15.35
C LEU A 341 -2.15 9.42 -15.23
N HIS A 342 -1.92 8.38 -16.03
CA HIS A 342 -2.61 7.11 -15.91
C HIS A 342 -1.74 6.12 -15.11
N PRO A 343 -2.17 5.70 -13.91
CA PRO A 343 -1.34 4.91 -13.00
C PRO A 343 -1.32 3.41 -13.31
N GLY A 344 -2.14 2.97 -14.28
CA GLY A 344 -2.19 1.58 -14.72
C GLY A 344 -2.69 0.64 -13.62
N ILE A 345 -1.96 -0.46 -13.42
CA ILE A 345 -2.31 -1.56 -12.54
C ILE A 345 -1.10 -1.89 -11.67
N GLY A 346 -1.29 -1.89 -10.35
CA GLY A 346 -0.22 -2.11 -9.39
C GLY A 346 0.61 -0.85 -9.14
N PHE A 347 1.80 -1.02 -8.57
CA PHE A 347 2.67 0.09 -8.16
C PHE A 347 1.93 1.12 -7.28
N LEU A 348 1.73 2.34 -7.80
CA LEU A 348 1.13 3.46 -7.08
C LEU A 348 -0.36 3.68 -7.45
N SER A 349 -0.96 2.81 -8.26
CA SER A 349 -2.34 2.97 -8.75
C SER A 349 -3.41 2.95 -7.67
N GLU A 350 -3.11 2.30 -6.53
CA GLU A 350 -4.01 2.24 -5.37
C GLU A 350 -3.47 3.03 -4.19
N SER A 351 -2.50 3.94 -4.40
CA SER A 351 -1.99 4.81 -3.34
C SER A 351 -2.78 6.12 -3.29
N PRO A 352 -3.61 6.36 -2.25
CA PRO A 352 -4.31 7.64 -2.09
C PRO A 352 -3.32 8.79 -1.92
N GLN A 353 -2.15 8.55 -1.30
CA GLN A 353 -1.11 9.56 -1.12
C GLN A 353 -0.50 9.97 -2.46
N PHE A 354 -0.26 9.03 -3.37
CA PHE A 354 0.24 9.36 -4.71
C PHE A 354 -0.78 10.12 -5.55
N ALA A 355 -2.05 9.72 -5.51
CA ALA A 355 -3.13 10.45 -6.16
C ALA A 355 -3.22 11.90 -5.63
N ALA A 356 -3.14 12.09 -4.31
CA ALA A 356 -3.10 13.41 -3.69
C ALA A 356 -1.87 14.23 -4.13
N LEU A 357 -0.69 13.60 -4.21
CA LEU A 357 0.52 14.25 -4.71
C LEU A 357 0.38 14.72 -6.17
N CYS A 358 -0.22 13.91 -7.04
CA CYS A 358 -0.49 14.29 -8.42
C CYS A 358 -1.39 15.53 -8.48
N VAL A 359 -2.54 15.49 -7.79
CA VAL A 359 -3.53 16.58 -7.80
C VAL A 359 -2.92 17.87 -7.23
N ASN A 360 -2.20 17.79 -6.12
CA ASN A 360 -1.54 18.94 -5.49
C ASN A 360 -0.45 19.60 -6.35
N ASN A 361 0.10 18.87 -7.32
CA ASN A 361 1.10 19.40 -8.27
C ASN A 361 0.49 19.68 -9.65
N GLY A 362 -0.84 19.74 -9.75
CA GLY A 362 -1.54 20.12 -10.98
C GLY A 362 -1.58 19.03 -12.06
N VAL A 363 -1.29 17.77 -11.70
CA VAL A 363 -1.36 16.62 -12.60
C VAL A 363 -2.68 15.87 -12.35
N ASN A 364 -3.54 15.79 -13.37
CA ASN A 364 -4.81 15.07 -13.27
C ASN A 364 -4.56 13.56 -13.15
N PHE A 365 -4.95 12.95 -12.03
CA PHE A 365 -4.83 11.52 -11.81
C PHE A 365 -6.00 10.78 -12.46
N VAL A 366 -5.73 9.90 -13.43
CA VAL A 366 -6.77 9.10 -14.11
C VAL A 366 -7.19 7.93 -13.21
N GLY A 367 -8.08 8.23 -12.26
CA GLY A 367 -8.57 7.27 -11.28
C GLY A 367 -9.58 7.89 -10.31
N PRO A 368 -9.98 7.17 -9.27
CA PRO A 368 -10.91 7.66 -8.25
C PRO A 368 -10.32 8.77 -7.38
N SER A 369 -11.18 9.42 -6.58
CA SER A 369 -10.76 10.41 -5.60
C SER A 369 -9.96 9.77 -4.45
N VAL A 370 -9.10 10.55 -3.79
CA VAL A 370 -8.33 10.13 -2.59
C VAL A 370 -9.27 9.62 -1.50
N HIS A 371 -10.45 10.22 -1.37
CA HIS A 371 -11.47 9.79 -0.41
C HIS A 371 -12.01 8.39 -0.72
N SER A 372 -12.40 8.13 -1.98
CA SER A 372 -12.91 6.83 -2.42
C SER A 372 -11.83 5.75 -2.28
N MET A 373 -10.58 6.04 -2.67
CA MET A 373 -9.43 5.14 -2.51
C MET A 373 -9.17 4.80 -1.04
N THR A 374 -9.19 5.79 -0.14
CA THR A 374 -8.96 5.57 1.30
C THR A 374 -10.09 4.77 1.94
N THR A 375 -11.33 5.04 1.53
CA THR A 375 -12.51 4.37 2.06
C THR A 375 -12.55 2.90 1.65
N MET A 376 -12.27 2.59 0.38
CA MET A 376 -12.39 1.24 -0.15
C MET A 376 -11.09 0.43 -0.09
N GLY A 377 -9.92 1.10 -0.06
CA GLY A 377 -8.62 0.44 0.11
C GLY A 377 -8.33 -0.01 1.54
N ASN A 378 -9.02 0.55 2.55
CA ASN A 378 -8.95 0.05 3.92
C ASN A 378 -10.04 -1.01 4.14
N LYS A 379 -9.64 -2.27 4.38
CA LYS A 379 -10.55 -3.42 4.54
C LYS A 379 -11.67 -3.16 5.58
N SER A 380 -11.35 -2.52 6.71
CA SER A 380 -12.35 -2.23 7.76
C SER A 380 -13.39 -1.20 7.29
N ASN A 381 -12.92 -0.11 6.67
CA ASN A 381 -13.80 0.92 6.11
C ASN A 381 -14.66 0.38 4.97
N ALA A 382 -14.07 -0.46 4.11
CA ALA A 382 -14.76 -1.10 2.98
C ALA A 382 -15.86 -2.05 3.46
N ILE A 383 -15.59 -2.89 4.47
CA ILE A 383 -16.58 -3.78 5.10
C ILE A 383 -17.72 -2.96 5.71
N HIS A 384 -17.41 -1.92 6.49
CA HIS A 384 -18.43 -1.09 7.13
C HIS A 384 -19.26 -0.31 6.10
N THR A 385 -18.64 0.17 5.03
CA THR A 385 -19.34 0.83 3.91
C THR A 385 -20.27 -0.14 3.18
N SER A 386 -19.80 -1.38 2.94
CA SER A 386 -20.59 -2.46 2.35
C SER A 386 -21.80 -2.81 3.20
N GLN A 387 -21.60 -3.01 4.51
CA GLN A 387 -22.69 -3.31 5.46
C GLN A 387 -23.73 -2.19 5.51
N LYS A 388 -23.32 -0.91 5.48
CA LYS A 388 -24.23 0.24 5.41
C LYS A 388 -25.12 0.23 4.17
N GLN A 389 -24.63 -0.33 3.07
CA GLN A 389 -25.39 -0.52 1.82
C GLN A 389 -26.14 -1.85 1.76
N ASN A 390 -26.22 -2.58 2.89
CA ASN A 390 -26.81 -3.93 2.98
C ASN A 390 -26.15 -4.94 2.03
N VAL A 391 -24.89 -4.72 1.66
CA VAL A 391 -24.08 -5.70 0.93
C VAL A 391 -23.57 -6.72 1.94
N PRO A 392 -23.86 -8.03 1.77
CA PRO A 392 -23.38 -9.06 2.69
C PRO A 392 -21.85 -9.10 2.71
N VAL A 393 -21.26 -9.30 3.88
CA VAL A 393 -19.81 -9.49 4.07
C VAL A 393 -19.60 -10.86 4.71
N VAL A 394 -18.39 -11.42 4.58
CA VAL A 394 -18.08 -12.72 5.20
C VAL A 394 -18.33 -12.64 6.70
N PRO A 395 -19.17 -13.53 7.28
CA PRO A 395 -19.43 -13.53 8.71
C PRO A 395 -18.13 -13.67 9.51
N GLY A 396 -17.95 -12.84 10.53
CA GLY A 396 -16.70 -12.77 11.28
C GLY A 396 -16.86 -12.11 12.64
N SER A 397 -15.78 -12.06 13.40
CA SER A 397 -15.75 -11.31 14.65
C SER A 397 -15.81 -9.81 14.37
N HIS A 398 -16.57 -9.08 15.18
CA HIS A 398 -16.64 -7.62 15.13
C HIS A 398 -15.39 -7.03 15.80
N GLY A 399 -14.25 -7.19 15.15
CA GLY A 399 -12.92 -6.81 15.65
C GLY A 399 -12.13 -7.97 16.26
N ILE A 400 -11.13 -7.62 17.06
CA ILE A 400 -10.16 -8.54 17.67
C ILE A 400 -10.85 -9.35 18.78
N LEU A 401 -10.49 -10.63 18.86
CA LEU A 401 -10.91 -11.55 19.90
C LEU A 401 -9.99 -11.41 21.11
N THR A 402 -10.57 -11.08 22.26
CA THR A 402 -9.83 -10.86 23.52
C THR A 402 -9.33 -12.16 24.14
N ASN A 403 -10.03 -13.28 23.91
CA ASN A 403 -9.67 -14.59 24.44
C ASN A 403 -10.33 -15.73 23.64
N ALA A 404 -9.91 -16.97 23.94
CA ALA A 404 -10.40 -18.16 23.27
C ALA A 404 -11.89 -18.46 23.55
N GLU A 405 -12.44 -18.09 24.72
CA GLU A 405 -13.86 -18.30 25.03
C GLU A 405 -14.74 -17.42 24.15
N GLN A 406 -14.36 -16.15 23.96
CA GLN A 406 -15.01 -15.24 23.01
C GLN A 406 -14.93 -15.82 21.59
N ALA A 407 -13.79 -16.39 21.20
CA ALA A 407 -13.63 -17.06 19.91
C ALA A 407 -14.59 -18.24 19.74
N VAL A 408 -14.79 -19.07 20.79
CA VAL A 408 -15.76 -20.17 20.76
C VAL A 408 -17.19 -19.68 20.58
N ASN A 409 -17.60 -18.62 21.29
CA ASN A 409 -18.94 -18.05 21.19
C ASN A 409 -19.20 -17.51 19.77
N VAL A 410 -18.29 -16.67 19.28
CA VAL A 410 -18.38 -16.09 17.93
C VAL A 410 -18.36 -17.18 16.85
N ALA A 411 -17.50 -18.19 16.98
CA ALA A 411 -17.47 -19.31 16.04
C ALA A 411 -18.73 -20.18 16.08
N SER A 412 -19.43 -20.24 17.22
CA SER A 412 -20.71 -20.96 17.34
C SER A 412 -21.84 -20.19 16.65
N GLU A 413 -21.80 -18.85 16.68
CA GLU A 413 -22.74 -18.00 15.93
C GLU A 413 -22.49 -18.05 14.41
N ILE A 414 -21.22 -18.01 13.99
CA ILE A 414 -20.80 -18.13 12.58
C ILE A 414 -21.02 -19.55 12.02
N GLY A 415 -20.88 -20.55 12.90
CA GLY A 415 -20.85 -21.98 12.54
C GLY A 415 -19.49 -22.43 12.02
N TYR A 416 -19.06 -23.62 12.43
CA TYR A 416 -17.81 -24.24 11.98
C TYR A 416 -17.92 -24.80 10.53
N PRO A 417 -16.79 -24.96 9.79
CA PRO A 417 -15.45 -24.51 10.13
C PRO A 417 -15.31 -22.99 10.07
N VAL A 418 -14.37 -22.45 10.85
CA VAL A 418 -14.01 -21.03 10.89
C VAL A 418 -12.51 -20.85 10.69
N LEU A 419 -12.12 -19.66 10.24
CA LEU A 419 -10.75 -19.28 9.97
C LEU A 419 -10.30 -18.28 11.03
N LEU A 420 -9.31 -18.68 11.82
CA LEU A 420 -8.68 -17.82 12.81
C LEU A 420 -7.48 -17.13 12.16
N LYS A 421 -7.47 -15.81 12.14
CA LYS A 421 -6.43 -14.99 11.48
C LYS A 421 -5.80 -14.01 12.44
N ALA A 422 -4.49 -13.85 12.35
CA ALA A 422 -3.77 -12.75 12.96
C ALA A 422 -4.05 -11.43 12.24
N VAL A 423 -4.17 -10.33 12.99
CA VAL A 423 -4.42 -8.99 12.43
C VAL A 423 -3.31 -8.55 11.47
N GLN A 424 -2.06 -8.95 11.74
CA GLN A 424 -0.88 -8.61 10.95
C GLN A 424 -0.28 -9.81 10.19
N GLY A 425 -1.06 -10.88 9.99
CA GLY A 425 -0.58 -12.11 9.36
C GLY A 425 -0.36 -11.99 7.85
N GLY A 426 0.75 -12.54 7.36
CA GLY A 426 1.09 -12.64 5.93
C GLY A 426 1.92 -13.90 5.64
N GLY A 427 1.86 -14.40 4.40
CA GLY A 427 2.68 -15.56 3.96
C GLY A 427 2.31 -16.91 4.59
N GLY A 428 1.04 -17.10 4.98
CA GLY A 428 0.55 -18.37 5.57
C GLY A 428 0.82 -18.55 7.06
N LYS A 429 1.56 -17.64 7.70
CA LYS A 429 1.81 -17.63 9.15
C LYS A 429 0.71 -16.85 9.89
N GLY A 430 0.25 -17.37 11.03
CA GLY A 430 -0.84 -16.77 11.79
C GLY A 430 -2.25 -16.95 11.19
N ILE A 431 -2.46 -18.02 10.40
CA ILE A 431 -3.77 -18.40 9.86
C ILE A 431 -4.03 -19.87 10.24
N GLN A 432 -5.15 -20.14 10.89
CA GLN A 432 -5.50 -21.48 11.36
C GLN A 432 -6.96 -21.79 11.09
N VAL A 433 -7.21 -22.87 10.35
CA VAL A 433 -8.56 -23.41 10.16
C VAL A 433 -8.96 -24.17 11.42
N VAL A 434 -10.10 -23.80 12.01
CA VAL A 434 -10.70 -24.46 13.17
C VAL A 434 -11.96 -25.17 12.69
N LYS A 435 -11.97 -26.51 12.74
CA LYS A 435 -13.08 -27.32 12.22
C LYS A 435 -14.12 -27.68 13.28
N ARG A 436 -13.75 -27.69 14.55
CA ARG A 436 -14.61 -28.12 15.66
C ARG A 436 -14.39 -27.23 16.88
N PRO A 437 -15.41 -27.07 17.75
CA PRO A 437 -15.31 -26.28 18.97
C PRO A 437 -14.17 -26.71 19.91
N GLU A 438 -13.97 -28.02 20.08
CA GLU A 438 -12.92 -28.56 20.95
C GLU A 438 -11.50 -28.15 20.55
N ASP A 439 -11.27 -27.85 19.27
CA ASP A 439 -9.95 -27.50 18.74
C ASP A 439 -9.65 -25.99 18.92
N MET A 440 -10.68 -25.15 19.17
CA MET A 440 -10.57 -23.70 19.18
C MET A 440 -9.58 -23.18 20.21
N ILE A 441 -9.65 -23.65 21.46
CA ILE A 441 -8.82 -23.12 22.55
C ILE A 441 -7.33 -23.36 22.26
N GLY A 442 -6.98 -24.58 21.85
CA GLY A 442 -5.60 -24.93 21.52
C GLY A 442 -5.09 -24.17 20.30
N PHE A 443 -5.90 -24.07 19.25
CA PHE A 443 -5.55 -23.32 18.04
C PHE A 443 -5.45 -21.82 18.28
N PHE A 444 -6.28 -21.25 19.15
CA PHE A 444 -6.20 -19.84 19.50
C PHE A 444 -4.88 -19.49 20.20
N GLN A 445 -4.51 -20.25 21.22
CA GLN A 445 -3.25 -20.03 21.95
C GLN A 445 -2.03 -20.23 21.04
N LYS A 446 -2.04 -21.29 20.23
CA LYS A 446 -0.95 -21.57 19.28
C LYS A 446 -0.80 -20.43 18.27
N THR A 447 -1.90 -20.03 17.64
CA THR A 447 -1.89 -18.99 16.58
C THR A 447 -1.53 -17.63 17.15
N ALA A 448 -2.01 -17.28 18.36
CA ALA A 448 -1.67 -16.01 19.01
C ALA A 448 -0.17 -15.96 19.38
N THR A 449 0.38 -17.08 19.87
CA THR A 449 1.81 -17.17 20.21
C THR A 449 2.68 -17.10 18.95
N GLU A 450 2.30 -17.82 17.90
CA GLU A 450 2.97 -17.77 16.61
C GLU A 450 2.92 -16.36 16.01
N ALA A 451 1.76 -15.71 16.04
CA ALA A 451 1.60 -14.34 15.57
C ALA A 451 2.42 -13.34 16.39
N ALA A 452 2.43 -13.47 17.72
CA ALA A 452 3.26 -12.64 18.59
C ALA A 452 4.76 -12.83 18.31
N ALA A 453 5.21 -14.06 18.07
CA ALA A 453 6.61 -14.36 17.77
C ALA A 453 7.03 -13.90 16.36
N ALA A 454 6.14 -14.04 15.37
CA ALA A 454 6.44 -13.72 13.97
C ALA A 454 6.25 -12.24 13.64
N PHE A 455 5.26 -11.59 14.25
CA PHE A 455 4.80 -10.25 13.87
C PHE A 455 4.80 -9.24 15.04
N GLY A 456 5.17 -9.67 16.25
CA GLY A 456 5.15 -8.81 17.44
C GLY A 456 3.75 -8.49 17.97
N ASN A 457 2.69 -9.03 17.34
CA ASN A 457 1.29 -8.87 17.74
C ASN A 457 0.55 -10.22 17.70
N GLY A 458 0.00 -10.65 18.83
CA GLY A 458 -0.78 -11.89 18.99
C GLY A 458 -2.30 -11.73 18.78
N ASP A 459 -2.77 -10.56 18.38
CA ASP A 459 -4.19 -10.27 18.18
C ASP A 459 -4.77 -11.09 17.03
N LEU A 460 -5.87 -11.79 17.32
CA LEU A 460 -6.57 -12.65 16.37
C LEU A 460 -8.01 -12.19 16.12
N TYR A 461 -8.55 -12.49 14.95
CA TYR A 461 -9.96 -12.33 14.60
C TYR A 461 -10.46 -13.59 13.89
N LEU A 462 -11.79 -13.75 13.82
CA LEU A 462 -12.42 -14.89 13.16
C LEU A 462 -13.15 -14.45 11.90
N GLU A 463 -13.08 -15.28 10.87
CA GLU A 463 -13.93 -15.22 9.69
C GLU A 463 -14.54 -16.61 9.46
N LYS A 464 -15.68 -16.68 8.77
CA LYS A 464 -16.20 -17.95 8.26
C LYS A 464 -15.16 -18.55 7.31
N TYR A 465 -14.82 -19.82 7.51
CA TYR A 465 -13.97 -20.52 6.56
C TYR A 465 -14.86 -21.01 5.41
N VAL A 466 -14.72 -20.37 4.24
CA VAL A 466 -15.41 -20.80 3.02
C VAL A 466 -14.57 -21.88 2.36
N THR A 467 -15.07 -23.11 2.38
CA THR A 467 -14.38 -24.31 1.89
C THR A 467 -14.36 -24.40 0.37
N SER A 468 -15.46 -24.03 -0.26
CA SER A 468 -15.64 -24.08 -1.71
C SER A 468 -16.26 -22.78 -2.17
N LEU A 469 -15.52 -22.01 -2.98
CA LEU A 469 -15.98 -20.72 -3.48
C LEU A 469 -15.65 -20.51 -4.94
N ARG A 470 -16.48 -19.69 -5.58
CA ARG A 470 -16.16 -18.98 -6.82
C ARG A 470 -15.73 -17.56 -6.48
N HIS A 471 -14.67 -17.10 -7.13
CA HIS A 471 -14.24 -15.72 -7.11
C HIS A 471 -14.99 -14.99 -8.22
N ILE A 472 -16.00 -14.20 -7.84
CA ILE A 472 -16.81 -13.41 -8.77
C ILE A 472 -16.47 -11.95 -8.60
N GLU A 473 -16.32 -11.22 -9.68
CA GLU A 473 -16.05 -9.79 -9.60
C GLU A 473 -16.88 -9.02 -10.62
N VAL A 474 -17.10 -7.73 -10.36
CA VAL A 474 -18.03 -6.92 -11.15
C VAL A 474 -17.42 -5.58 -11.50
N GLN A 475 -17.39 -5.28 -12.81
CA GLN A 475 -16.83 -4.03 -13.33
C GLN A 475 -17.81 -2.87 -13.20
N LEU A 476 -17.33 -1.73 -12.71
CA LEU A 476 -18.03 -0.45 -12.83
C LEU A 476 -17.20 0.65 -13.51
N LEU A 477 -17.91 1.61 -14.07
CA LEU A 477 -17.44 2.93 -14.49
C LEU A 477 -18.35 3.98 -13.86
N ARG A 478 -17.77 5.08 -13.35
CA ARG A 478 -18.56 6.21 -12.87
C ARG A 478 -17.91 7.55 -13.23
N ASP A 479 -18.70 8.48 -13.75
CA ASP A 479 -18.25 9.83 -14.11
C ASP A 479 -18.52 10.86 -13.00
N LYS A 480 -18.03 12.09 -13.22
CA LYS A 480 -18.23 13.21 -12.28
C LYS A 480 -19.68 13.71 -12.18
N PHE A 481 -20.55 13.29 -13.10
CA PHE A 481 -21.96 13.69 -13.14
C PHE A 481 -22.85 12.71 -12.37
N GLY A 482 -22.25 11.66 -11.79
CA GLY A 482 -22.96 10.63 -11.01
C GLY A 482 -23.51 9.50 -11.87
N ASN A 483 -23.15 9.40 -13.15
CA ASN A 483 -23.59 8.30 -14.00
C ASN A 483 -22.77 7.04 -13.68
N THR A 484 -23.42 6.02 -13.12
CA THR A 484 -22.80 4.72 -12.82
C THR A 484 -23.18 3.68 -13.89
N LYS A 485 -22.18 3.06 -14.51
CA LYS A 485 -22.35 1.96 -15.48
C LYS A 485 -21.71 0.70 -14.92
N VAL A 486 -22.50 -0.35 -14.71
CA VAL A 486 -22.02 -1.68 -14.32
C VAL A 486 -21.96 -2.52 -15.58
N LEU A 487 -20.77 -3.02 -15.95
CA LEU A 487 -20.51 -3.52 -17.30
C LEU A 487 -20.67 -5.04 -17.45
N GLY A 488 -20.67 -5.76 -16.34
CA GLY A 488 -20.76 -7.22 -16.33
C GLY A 488 -19.97 -7.83 -15.19
N ILE A 489 -20.09 -9.16 -15.06
CA ILE A 489 -19.36 -9.95 -14.08
C ILE A 489 -18.15 -10.63 -14.74
N ARG A 490 -17.19 -11.07 -13.92
CA ARG A 490 -16.13 -11.99 -14.32
C ARG A 490 -16.00 -13.11 -13.29
N ASP A 491 -15.71 -14.31 -13.76
CA ASP A 491 -15.36 -15.46 -12.92
C ASP A 491 -13.84 -15.68 -12.99
N CYS A 492 -13.16 -15.44 -11.87
CA CYS A 492 -11.71 -15.50 -11.76
C CYS A 492 -11.26 -16.68 -10.87
N SER A 493 -12.08 -17.73 -10.79
CA SER A 493 -11.88 -18.83 -9.84
C SER A 493 -10.71 -19.75 -10.19
N VAL A 494 -10.24 -19.77 -11.43
CA VAL A 494 -9.06 -20.57 -11.82
C VAL A 494 -7.81 -19.81 -11.41
N GLN A 495 -7.28 -20.16 -10.23
CA GLN A 495 -6.16 -19.48 -9.61
C GLN A 495 -5.14 -20.44 -9.00
N ARG A 496 -3.87 -20.01 -8.92
CA ARG A 496 -2.77 -20.71 -8.25
C ARG A 496 -2.18 -19.81 -7.18
N ASN A 497 -2.15 -20.25 -5.92
CA ASN A 497 -1.63 -19.44 -4.79
C ASN A 497 -2.24 -18.03 -4.76
N ASN A 498 -3.55 -17.93 -5.00
CA ASN A 498 -4.32 -16.68 -5.12
C ASN A 498 -3.94 -15.77 -6.30
N GLN A 499 -3.18 -16.27 -7.27
CA GLN A 499 -2.92 -15.59 -8.55
C GLN A 499 -3.90 -16.12 -9.60
N LYS A 500 -4.70 -15.23 -10.18
CA LYS A 500 -5.65 -15.55 -11.26
C LYS A 500 -4.88 -16.00 -12.52
N VAL A 501 -5.37 -17.04 -13.20
CA VAL A 501 -4.71 -17.67 -14.37
C VAL A 501 -5.60 -17.65 -15.61
N ILE A 502 -6.90 -17.94 -15.41
CA ILE A 502 -7.94 -17.88 -16.45
C ILE A 502 -9.13 -17.11 -15.88
N GLU A 503 -9.64 -16.18 -16.68
CA GLU A 503 -10.77 -15.33 -16.33
C GLU A 503 -11.84 -15.40 -17.40
N GLU A 504 -13.09 -15.50 -16.98
CA GLU A 504 -14.23 -15.66 -17.89
C GLU A 504 -15.21 -14.49 -17.72
N SER A 505 -15.85 -14.05 -18.80
CA SER A 505 -16.82 -12.94 -18.80
C SER A 505 -18.17 -13.27 -18.14
N GLY A 506 -18.28 -14.44 -17.51
CA GLY A 506 -19.49 -14.96 -16.88
C GLY A 506 -19.15 -16.18 -16.03
N SER A 507 -20.09 -16.62 -15.20
CA SER A 507 -19.89 -17.80 -14.35
C SER A 507 -20.92 -18.88 -14.67
N THR A 508 -20.46 -20.12 -14.78
CA THR A 508 -21.31 -21.31 -15.01
C THR A 508 -22.09 -21.74 -13.78
N MET A 509 -21.63 -21.35 -12.58
CA MET A 509 -22.23 -21.77 -11.32
C MET A 509 -23.00 -20.67 -10.60
N LEU A 510 -22.81 -19.40 -10.95
CA LEU A 510 -23.52 -18.28 -10.33
C LEU A 510 -24.97 -18.21 -10.83
N PRO A 511 -25.98 -18.42 -9.97
CA PRO A 511 -27.38 -18.28 -10.36
C PRO A 511 -27.71 -16.85 -10.79
N GLU A 512 -28.65 -16.70 -11.74
CA GLU A 512 -29.03 -15.39 -12.30
C GLU A 512 -29.50 -14.41 -11.21
N GLU A 513 -30.21 -14.88 -10.17
CA GLU A 513 -30.60 -14.03 -9.04
C GLU A 513 -29.40 -13.43 -8.31
N LEU A 514 -28.37 -14.25 -8.01
CA LEU A 514 -27.16 -13.78 -7.35
C LEU A 514 -26.32 -12.89 -8.26
N LYS A 515 -26.29 -13.18 -9.58
CA LYS A 515 -25.67 -12.33 -10.59
C LYS A 515 -26.29 -10.92 -10.58
N GLN A 516 -27.62 -10.80 -10.57
CA GLN A 516 -28.28 -9.50 -10.50
C GLN A 516 -27.98 -8.79 -9.18
N ARG A 517 -27.96 -9.52 -8.05
CA ARG A 517 -27.61 -8.95 -6.74
C ARG A 517 -26.19 -8.38 -6.69
N VAL A 518 -25.17 -9.10 -7.18
CA VAL A 518 -23.80 -8.56 -7.19
C VAL A 518 -23.65 -7.33 -8.08
N MET A 519 -24.39 -7.26 -9.19
CA MET A 519 -24.44 -6.08 -10.07
C MET A 519 -25.06 -4.88 -9.35
N GLU A 520 -26.16 -5.09 -8.61
CA GLU A 520 -26.81 -4.05 -7.80
C GLU A 520 -25.94 -3.59 -6.63
N TYR A 521 -25.30 -4.52 -5.91
CA TYR A 521 -24.36 -4.20 -4.83
C TYR A 521 -23.18 -3.38 -5.33
N THR A 522 -22.65 -3.71 -6.50
CA THR A 522 -21.56 -2.97 -7.13
C THR A 522 -21.98 -1.53 -7.45
N ARG A 523 -23.19 -1.34 -8.01
CA ARG A 523 -23.74 0.00 -8.24
C ARG A 523 -23.88 0.78 -6.93
N ALA A 524 -24.49 0.17 -5.92
CA ALA A 524 -24.73 0.81 -4.62
C ALA A 524 -23.41 1.23 -3.93
N LEU A 525 -22.37 0.40 -3.99
CA LEU A 525 -21.05 0.73 -3.45
C LEU A 525 -20.37 1.87 -4.22
N GLY A 526 -20.44 1.85 -5.55
CA GLY A 526 -19.90 2.93 -6.39
C GLY A 526 -20.59 4.28 -6.11
N GLU A 527 -21.91 4.28 -5.93
CA GLU A 527 -22.68 5.48 -5.59
C GLU A 527 -22.41 5.96 -4.16
N ALA A 528 -22.38 5.05 -3.19
CA ALA A 528 -22.17 5.38 -1.78
C ALA A 528 -20.79 5.98 -1.48
N THR A 529 -19.80 5.68 -2.30
CA THR A 529 -18.41 6.14 -2.15
C THR A 529 -18.07 7.33 -3.05
N ASP A 530 -19.07 7.88 -3.76
CA ASP A 530 -18.88 8.87 -4.82
C ASP A 530 -17.74 8.47 -5.78
N TYR A 531 -17.70 7.19 -6.14
CA TYR A 531 -16.59 6.60 -6.89
C TYR A 531 -16.44 7.26 -8.27
N MET A 532 -15.22 7.28 -8.82
CA MET A 532 -14.96 7.88 -10.12
C MET A 532 -13.94 7.05 -10.92
N GLY A 533 -14.11 7.00 -12.23
CA GLY A 533 -13.27 6.20 -13.12
C GLY A 533 -13.69 4.74 -13.13
N ALA A 534 -12.73 3.85 -13.38
CA ALA A 534 -12.93 2.40 -13.39
C ALA A 534 -12.63 1.79 -12.01
N GLY A 535 -13.42 0.80 -11.62
CA GLY A 535 -13.19 0.02 -10.40
C GLY A 535 -13.88 -1.33 -10.51
N THR A 536 -13.42 -2.27 -9.69
CA THR A 536 -14.04 -3.60 -9.61
C THR A 536 -14.38 -3.91 -8.17
N VAL A 537 -15.57 -4.46 -7.94
CA VAL A 537 -15.95 -5.05 -6.65
C VAL A 537 -15.81 -6.56 -6.74
N GLU A 538 -15.02 -7.14 -5.84
CA GLU A 538 -14.79 -8.59 -5.75
C GLU A 538 -15.71 -9.21 -4.69
N PHE A 539 -16.26 -10.38 -5.01
CA PHE A 539 -17.19 -11.16 -4.20
C PHE A 539 -16.73 -12.61 -4.09
N ILE A 540 -16.95 -13.18 -2.90
CA ILE A 540 -16.89 -14.61 -2.65
C ILE A 540 -18.30 -15.17 -2.89
N TYR A 541 -18.47 -16.04 -3.88
CA TYR A 541 -19.67 -16.86 -4.00
C TYR A 541 -19.42 -18.21 -3.32
N ASN A 542 -20.01 -18.38 -2.14
CA ASN A 542 -19.92 -19.61 -1.35
C ASN A 542 -20.88 -20.66 -1.92
N LEU A 543 -20.32 -21.74 -2.48
CA LEU A 543 -21.08 -22.79 -3.13
C LEU A 543 -21.90 -23.63 -2.14
N ASP A 544 -21.41 -23.79 -0.90
CA ASP A 544 -22.06 -24.59 0.13
C ASP A 544 -23.29 -23.87 0.71
N ALA A 545 -23.18 -22.55 0.92
CA ALA A 545 -24.27 -21.73 1.46
C ALA A 545 -25.20 -21.17 0.37
N ASN A 546 -24.75 -21.19 -0.89
CA ASN A 546 -25.39 -20.49 -2.01
C ASN A 546 -25.59 -18.98 -1.74
N GLU A 547 -24.55 -18.32 -1.23
CA GLU A 547 -24.56 -16.90 -0.85
C GLU A 547 -23.33 -16.17 -1.39
N VAL A 548 -23.50 -14.88 -1.69
CA VAL A 548 -22.41 -13.98 -2.11
C VAL A 548 -22.02 -13.04 -0.97
N TYR A 549 -20.72 -12.85 -0.78
CA TYR A 549 -20.16 -11.93 0.22
C TYR A 549 -19.17 -10.99 -0.44
N PHE A 550 -19.24 -9.70 -0.12
CA PHE A 550 -18.22 -8.72 -0.48
C PHE A 550 -16.86 -9.15 0.09
N MET A 551 -15.84 -9.09 -0.75
CA MET A 551 -14.45 -9.37 -0.39
C MET A 551 -13.63 -8.10 -0.32
N GLU A 552 -13.54 -7.39 -1.43
CA GLU A 552 -12.82 -6.12 -1.54
C GLU A 552 -13.30 -5.31 -2.76
N MET A 553 -12.76 -4.10 -2.92
CA MET A 553 -12.94 -3.31 -4.13
C MET A 553 -11.58 -2.79 -4.58
N ASN A 554 -11.16 -3.15 -5.79
CA ASN A 554 -9.94 -2.61 -6.38
C ASN A 554 -10.25 -1.25 -6.99
N THR A 555 -9.53 -0.24 -6.51
CA THR A 555 -9.81 1.17 -6.85
C THR A 555 -9.05 1.64 -8.08
N ARG A 556 -9.01 0.75 -9.09
CA ARG A 556 -8.19 0.86 -10.30
C ARG A 556 -8.73 -0.02 -11.42
N LEU A 557 -8.09 0.05 -12.59
CA LEU A 557 -8.21 -0.96 -13.64
C LEU A 557 -7.67 -2.32 -13.14
N GLN A 558 -8.23 -3.42 -13.64
CA GLN A 558 -7.75 -4.79 -13.38
C GLN A 558 -7.18 -5.42 -14.65
N VAL A 559 -6.40 -6.49 -14.49
CA VAL A 559 -5.67 -7.14 -15.60
C VAL A 559 -6.66 -7.69 -16.62
N GLU A 560 -7.67 -8.38 -16.10
CA GLU A 560 -8.74 -9.09 -16.78
C GLU A 560 -9.90 -8.20 -17.27
N HIS A 561 -9.74 -6.87 -17.26
CA HIS A 561 -10.73 -5.96 -17.88
C HIS A 561 -11.06 -6.30 -19.36
N PRO A 562 -10.15 -6.84 -20.20
CA PRO A 562 -10.45 -7.10 -21.60
C PRO A 562 -11.56 -8.13 -21.83
N VAL A 563 -11.79 -9.11 -20.93
CA VAL A 563 -12.93 -10.02 -21.08
C VAL A 563 -14.27 -9.29 -20.95
N THR A 564 -14.32 -8.24 -20.13
CA THR A 564 -15.50 -7.37 -20.01
C THR A 564 -15.63 -6.48 -21.24
N GLU A 565 -14.54 -5.92 -21.77
CA GLU A 565 -14.60 -5.13 -23.01
C GLU A 565 -15.12 -5.98 -24.18
N ALA A 566 -14.69 -7.23 -24.28
CA ALA A 566 -15.05 -8.16 -25.34
C ALA A 566 -16.56 -8.47 -25.41
N THR A 567 -17.24 -8.54 -24.26
CA THR A 567 -18.68 -8.83 -24.19
C THR A 567 -19.55 -7.59 -24.04
N SER A 568 -19.07 -6.55 -23.36
CA SER A 568 -19.81 -5.31 -23.13
C SER A 568 -19.78 -4.33 -24.32
N GLY A 569 -18.81 -4.50 -25.23
CA GLY A 569 -18.57 -3.57 -26.34
C GLY A 569 -18.04 -2.20 -25.90
N ILE A 570 -17.68 -2.03 -24.63
CA ILE A 570 -17.17 -0.79 -24.07
C ILE A 570 -15.66 -0.91 -23.88
N ASP A 571 -14.91 0.03 -24.46
CA ASP A 571 -13.48 0.20 -24.22
C ASP A 571 -13.29 0.96 -22.90
N ILE A 572 -12.90 0.23 -21.85
CA ILE A 572 -12.84 0.74 -20.47
C ILE A 572 -11.73 1.78 -20.35
N VAL A 573 -10.57 1.56 -20.98
CA VAL A 573 -9.44 2.50 -20.92
C VAL A 573 -9.79 3.82 -21.63
N SER A 574 -10.44 3.74 -22.80
CA SER A 574 -10.95 4.94 -23.49
C SER A 574 -11.98 5.67 -22.63
N ALA A 575 -12.89 4.94 -21.99
CA ALA A 575 -13.85 5.53 -21.06
C ALA A 575 -13.16 6.19 -19.84
N GLN A 576 -12.05 5.65 -19.34
CA GLN A 576 -11.25 6.30 -18.29
C GLN A 576 -10.67 7.64 -18.77
N PHE A 577 -10.15 7.71 -20.00
CA PHE A 577 -9.68 8.98 -20.57
C PHE A 577 -10.83 9.97 -20.80
N ASP A 578 -12.00 9.50 -21.23
CA ASP A 578 -13.21 10.33 -21.36
C ASP A 578 -13.63 10.93 -20.02
N ILE A 579 -13.73 10.10 -18.98
CA ILE A 579 -14.08 10.52 -17.61
C ILE A 579 -13.04 11.52 -17.09
N ALA A 580 -11.75 11.22 -17.22
CA ALA A 580 -10.66 12.10 -16.78
C ALA A 580 -10.60 13.42 -17.55
N ALA A 581 -11.08 13.44 -18.80
CA ALA A 581 -11.27 14.67 -19.58
C ALA A 581 -12.54 15.45 -19.20
N GLY A 582 -13.34 14.94 -18.25
CA GLY A 582 -14.57 15.55 -17.77
C GLY A 582 -15.80 15.30 -18.66
N ARG A 583 -15.75 14.30 -19.55
CA ARG A 583 -16.88 13.90 -20.41
C ARG A 583 -17.85 12.99 -19.65
N SER A 584 -19.12 13.03 -20.07
CA SER A 584 -20.19 12.20 -19.50
C SER A 584 -20.21 10.82 -20.15
N ILE A 585 -20.44 9.78 -19.34
CA ILE A 585 -20.66 8.40 -19.80
C ILE A 585 -22.14 8.01 -19.82
N GLU A 586 -23.06 8.95 -19.64
CA GLU A 586 -24.52 8.70 -19.60
C GLU A 586 -25.00 7.85 -20.80
N ASN A 587 -24.47 8.12 -21.99
CA ASN A 587 -24.84 7.43 -23.23
C ASN A 587 -24.14 6.07 -23.44
N LEU A 588 -23.20 5.67 -22.58
CA LEU A 588 -22.62 4.33 -22.64
C LEU A 588 -23.70 3.30 -22.29
N GLN A 589 -23.88 2.33 -23.18
CA GLN A 589 -24.83 1.23 -23.02
C GLN A 589 -24.07 -0.08 -23.21
N PRO A 590 -23.75 -0.82 -22.13
CA PRO A 590 -23.14 -2.14 -22.26
C PRO A 590 -24.09 -3.07 -22.98
N VAL A 591 -23.56 -3.84 -23.93
CA VAL A 591 -24.29 -4.96 -24.54
C VAL A 591 -23.93 -6.27 -23.83
N ASP A 592 -24.70 -7.32 -24.05
CA ASP A 592 -24.35 -8.68 -23.59
C ASP A 592 -24.13 -9.53 -24.84
N GLN A 593 -22.89 -9.57 -25.33
CA GLN A 593 -22.54 -10.25 -26.57
C GLN A 593 -21.64 -11.47 -26.34
N GLY A 594 -22.24 -12.65 -26.51
CA GLY A 594 -21.51 -13.91 -26.55
C GLY A 594 -20.81 -14.23 -25.24
N TYR A 595 -19.58 -14.72 -25.33
CA TYR A 595 -18.75 -15.06 -24.18
C TYR A 595 -17.29 -14.75 -24.49
N ALA A 596 -16.50 -14.42 -23.46
CA ALA A 596 -15.08 -14.20 -23.59
C ALA A 596 -14.29 -14.89 -22.48
N MET A 597 -13.08 -15.30 -22.81
CA MET A 597 -12.13 -15.94 -21.91
C MET A 597 -10.75 -15.34 -22.12
N GLU A 598 -10.09 -14.99 -21.03
CA GLU A 598 -8.69 -14.58 -20.99
C GLU A 598 -7.85 -15.70 -20.39
N VAL A 599 -6.64 -15.87 -20.94
CA VAL A 599 -5.58 -16.64 -20.31
C VAL A 599 -4.35 -15.76 -20.11
N ARG A 600 -3.75 -15.87 -18.93
CA ARG A 600 -2.48 -15.22 -18.59
C ARG A 600 -1.31 -16.10 -18.99
N VAL A 601 -0.55 -15.70 -20.01
CA VAL A 601 0.68 -16.37 -20.39
C VAL A 601 1.85 -15.80 -19.59
N THR A 602 2.49 -16.66 -18.79
CA THR A 602 3.61 -16.29 -17.90
C THR A 602 4.92 -16.94 -18.34
N ALA A 603 6.04 -16.25 -18.11
CA ALA A 603 7.40 -16.75 -18.26
C ALA A 603 7.79 -17.60 -17.04
N GLU A 604 7.24 -18.80 -16.94
CA GLU A 604 7.45 -19.73 -15.84
C GLU A 604 7.70 -21.14 -16.37
N LYS A 605 8.50 -21.92 -15.65
CA LYS A 605 8.72 -23.36 -15.89
C LYS A 605 8.20 -24.20 -14.73
N ALA A 606 7.78 -25.43 -15.00
CA ALA A 606 7.47 -26.41 -13.97
C ALA A 606 8.75 -26.90 -13.29
N ALA A 607 8.72 -27.02 -11.98
CA ALA A 607 9.78 -27.62 -11.18
C ALA A 607 9.19 -28.32 -9.95
N LEU A 608 9.90 -29.31 -9.42
CA LEU A 608 9.57 -29.93 -8.14
C LEU A 608 10.29 -29.20 -7.01
N ASP A 609 9.59 -28.93 -5.92
CA ASP A 609 10.23 -28.52 -4.68
C ASP A 609 10.88 -29.71 -3.93
N SER A 610 11.54 -29.42 -2.82
CA SER A 610 12.21 -30.44 -1.98
C SER A 610 11.27 -31.50 -1.40
N HIS A 611 9.95 -31.28 -1.44
CA HIS A 611 8.94 -32.21 -0.97
C HIS A 611 8.24 -32.96 -2.12
N GLY A 612 8.70 -32.76 -3.36
CA GLY A 612 8.11 -33.38 -4.55
C GLY A 612 6.78 -32.75 -4.96
N ILE A 613 6.51 -31.51 -4.55
CA ILE A 613 5.31 -30.77 -4.96
C ILE A 613 5.65 -29.92 -6.20
N LEU A 614 4.77 -30.00 -7.20
CA LEU A 614 4.88 -29.19 -8.41
C LEU A 614 4.72 -27.70 -8.10
N GLN A 615 5.69 -26.91 -8.53
CA GLN A 615 5.68 -25.45 -8.53
C GLN A 615 5.91 -24.94 -9.96
N LEU A 616 5.42 -23.74 -10.26
CA LEU A 616 5.93 -22.98 -11.41
C LEU A 616 6.86 -21.91 -10.88
N ILE A 617 8.08 -21.89 -11.40
CA ILE A 617 9.12 -20.94 -11.05
C ILE A 617 9.41 -20.03 -12.26
N PRO A 618 9.71 -18.74 -12.06
CA PRO A 618 10.09 -17.79 -13.09
C PRO A 618 11.20 -18.31 -13.99
N ASN A 619 11.05 -18.04 -15.28
CA ASN A 619 12.07 -18.31 -16.29
C ASN A 619 12.26 -17.07 -17.19
N PRO A 620 12.78 -15.96 -16.64
CA PRO A 620 13.15 -14.79 -17.44
C PRO A 620 14.28 -15.14 -18.40
N GLY A 621 14.40 -14.34 -19.46
CA GLY A 621 15.40 -14.54 -20.50
C GLY A 621 14.99 -13.89 -21.82
N LYS A 622 15.80 -14.15 -22.85
CA LYS A 622 15.59 -13.58 -24.17
C LYS A 622 14.67 -14.47 -25.00
N ILE A 623 13.64 -13.87 -25.60
CA ILE A 623 12.75 -14.54 -26.53
C ILE A 623 13.44 -14.62 -27.89
N THR A 624 13.76 -15.83 -28.35
CA THR A 624 14.47 -16.05 -29.63
C THR A 624 13.52 -16.12 -30.81
N GLU A 625 12.33 -16.67 -30.61
CA GLU A 625 11.26 -16.76 -31.60
C GLU A 625 9.93 -16.44 -30.94
N CYS A 626 9.07 -15.68 -31.62
CA CYS A 626 7.72 -15.35 -31.14
C CYS A 626 6.74 -15.29 -32.31
N VAL A 627 5.72 -16.12 -32.27
CA VAL A 627 4.60 -16.15 -33.23
C VAL A 627 3.30 -16.12 -32.44
N LEU A 628 2.59 -15.00 -32.55
CA LEU A 628 1.26 -14.76 -32.00
C LEU A 628 0.28 -14.51 -33.18
N PRO A 629 -0.43 -15.54 -33.66
CA PRO A 629 -1.26 -15.42 -34.87
C PRO A 629 -2.34 -14.35 -34.75
N GLN A 630 -2.49 -13.47 -35.75
CA GLN A 630 -3.56 -12.47 -35.75
C GLN A 630 -4.88 -13.10 -36.21
N ARG A 631 -5.97 -12.85 -35.47
CA ARG A 631 -7.32 -13.32 -35.77
C ARG A 631 -8.36 -12.31 -35.28
N ASP A 632 -9.49 -12.20 -35.97
CA ASP A 632 -10.56 -11.24 -35.62
C ASP A 632 -11.27 -11.56 -34.30
N ASP A 633 -11.20 -12.82 -33.84
CA ASP A 633 -11.81 -13.29 -32.60
C ASP A 633 -10.84 -13.31 -31.40
N VAL A 634 -9.62 -12.75 -31.57
CA VAL A 634 -8.58 -12.75 -30.54
C VAL A 634 -8.04 -11.33 -30.32
N GLU A 635 -8.07 -10.87 -29.07
CA GLU A 635 -7.33 -9.68 -28.63
C GLU A 635 -6.04 -10.14 -27.93
N ILE A 636 -4.92 -9.51 -28.31
CA ILE A 636 -3.59 -9.84 -27.78
C ILE A 636 -2.97 -8.60 -27.17
N ILE A 637 -2.62 -8.70 -25.89
CA ILE A 637 -1.86 -7.68 -25.16
C ILE A 637 -0.58 -8.36 -24.68
N SER A 638 0.55 -8.08 -25.32
CA SER A 638 1.77 -8.85 -25.09
C SER A 638 3.04 -7.99 -25.12
N ILE A 639 3.98 -8.37 -24.26
CA ILE A 639 5.37 -7.89 -24.28
C ILE A 639 6.33 -8.92 -24.89
N ALA A 640 5.81 -10.06 -25.31
CA ALA A 640 6.58 -11.09 -25.99
C ALA A 640 6.78 -10.68 -27.46
N ALA A 641 8.04 -10.56 -27.87
CA ALA A 641 8.42 -10.40 -29.26
C ALA A 641 9.84 -10.96 -29.47
N ALA A 642 10.14 -11.38 -30.69
CA ALA A 642 11.47 -11.91 -31.02
C ALA A 642 12.55 -10.86 -30.74
N GLY A 643 13.61 -11.28 -30.04
CA GLY A 643 14.73 -10.43 -29.62
C GLY A 643 14.50 -9.65 -28.33
N LYS A 644 13.27 -9.64 -27.76
CA LYS A 644 12.98 -8.96 -26.50
C LYS A 644 13.39 -9.81 -25.30
N GLU A 645 13.75 -9.13 -24.22
CA GLU A 645 14.17 -9.75 -22.98
C GLU A 645 13.08 -9.61 -21.92
N VAL A 646 12.76 -10.72 -21.26
CA VAL A 646 11.91 -10.75 -20.07
C VAL A 646 12.81 -10.53 -18.87
N SER A 647 12.68 -9.36 -18.24
CA SER A 647 13.46 -8.95 -17.08
C SER A 647 13.19 -9.83 -15.85
N PRO A 648 14.22 -10.15 -15.03
CA PRO A 648 14.04 -10.85 -13.76
C PRO A 648 13.49 -9.95 -12.65
N TYR A 649 13.37 -8.63 -12.85
CA TYR A 649 12.98 -7.69 -11.78
C TYR A 649 11.46 -7.57 -11.57
N TYR A 650 10.64 -7.99 -12.54
CA TYR A 650 9.19 -7.74 -12.57
C TYR A 650 8.37 -9.02 -12.59
N ASP A 651 7.05 -8.87 -12.68
CA ASP A 651 6.12 -9.99 -12.76
C ASP A 651 6.33 -10.85 -14.02
N SER A 652 5.91 -12.12 -13.95
CA SER A 652 6.10 -13.10 -15.02
C SER A 652 5.12 -12.98 -16.18
N LEU A 653 4.14 -12.07 -16.15
CA LEU A 653 3.14 -11.96 -17.21
C LEU A 653 3.76 -11.40 -18.50
N ILE A 654 3.73 -12.20 -19.56
CA ILE A 654 4.28 -11.82 -20.87
C ILE A 654 3.21 -11.61 -21.95
N ALA A 655 2.03 -12.21 -21.80
CA ALA A 655 0.89 -11.97 -22.67
C ALA A 655 -0.45 -12.20 -21.96
N GLN A 656 -1.46 -11.43 -22.33
CA GLN A 656 -2.86 -11.72 -22.13
C GLN A 656 -3.43 -12.08 -23.50
N ILE A 657 -4.04 -13.25 -23.59
CA ILE A 657 -4.72 -13.71 -24.81
C ILE A 657 -6.20 -13.81 -24.47
N ILE A 658 -7.02 -13.05 -25.19
CA ILE A 658 -8.45 -12.97 -24.94
C ILE A 658 -9.19 -13.44 -26.19
N ILE A 659 -10.05 -14.45 -26.03
CA ILE A 659 -10.88 -14.96 -27.12
C ILE A 659 -12.33 -14.64 -26.87
N ARG A 660 -13.02 -14.22 -27.93
CA ARG A 660 -14.47 -14.04 -27.95
C ARG A 660 -15.16 -15.09 -28.82
N GLY A 661 -16.31 -15.56 -28.37
CA GLY A 661 -17.10 -16.58 -29.05
C GLY A 661 -18.60 -16.42 -28.79
N THR A 662 -19.39 -17.35 -29.33
CA THR A 662 -20.84 -17.35 -29.16
C THR A 662 -21.27 -17.82 -27.78
N ASP A 663 -20.51 -18.74 -27.19
CA ASP A 663 -20.75 -19.33 -25.87
C ASP A 663 -19.43 -19.84 -25.27
N ARG A 664 -19.50 -20.39 -24.05
CA ARG A 664 -18.34 -20.89 -23.32
C ARG A 664 -17.62 -22.03 -24.05
N ALA A 665 -18.36 -22.98 -24.64
CA ALA A 665 -17.77 -24.13 -25.30
C ALA A 665 -16.99 -23.71 -26.56
N ASP A 666 -17.54 -22.75 -27.32
CA ASP A 666 -16.87 -22.13 -28.47
C ASP A 666 -15.55 -21.46 -28.06
N VAL A 667 -15.54 -20.63 -27.00
CA VAL A 667 -14.29 -19.97 -26.58
C VAL A 667 -13.25 -20.93 -26.05
N VAL A 668 -13.63 -21.98 -25.32
CA VAL A 668 -12.67 -22.98 -24.80
C VAL A 668 -12.01 -23.72 -25.96
N SER A 669 -12.80 -24.16 -26.94
CA SER A 669 -12.30 -24.84 -28.13
C SER A 669 -11.35 -23.93 -28.94
N LYS A 670 -11.75 -22.68 -29.17
CA LYS A 670 -10.93 -21.68 -29.86
C LYS A 670 -9.65 -21.34 -29.10
N MET A 671 -9.71 -21.21 -27.77
CA MET A 671 -8.55 -20.90 -26.92
C MET A 671 -7.53 -22.02 -26.97
N TYR A 672 -8.00 -23.26 -26.85
CA TYR A 672 -7.12 -24.43 -27.00
C TYR A 672 -6.43 -24.44 -28.37
N ALA A 673 -7.20 -24.27 -29.46
CA ALA A 673 -6.67 -24.27 -30.82
C ALA A 673 -5.71 -23.08 -31.07
N TYR A 674 -5.99 -21.92 -30.48
CA TYR A 674 -5.12 -20.76 -30.58
C TYR A 674 -3.78 -20.97 -29.88
N LEU A 675 -3.81 -21.44 -28.62
CA LEU A 675 -2.59 -21.75 -27.86
C LEU A 675 -1.73 -22.84 -28.54
N ASP A 676 -2.35 -23.78 -29.26
CA ASP A 676 -1.62 -24.79 -30.06
C ASP A 676 -0.84 -24.19 -31.23
N SER A 677 -1.26 -23.01 -31.71
CA SER A 677 -0.60 -22.27 -32.79
C SER A 677 0.37 -21.18 -32.31
N VAL A 678 0.43 -20.91 -31.01
CA VAL A 678 1.36 -19.93 -30.41
C VAL A 678 2.75 -20.55 -30.30
N VAL A 679 3.77 -19.80 -30.73
CA VAL A 679 5.18 -20.20 -30.58
C VAL A 679 5.91 -19.11 -29.80
N ILE A 680 6.49 -19.47 -28.66
CA ILE A 680 7.41 -18.62 -27.90
C ILE A 680 8.61 -19.49 -27.55
N LYS A 681 9.81 -19.12 -27.99
CA LYS A 681 11.05 -19.86 -27.72
C LYS A 681 12.09 -18.98 -27.03
N GLY A 682 13.06 -19.64 -26.39
CA GLY A 682 14.15 -19.03 -25.62
C GLY A 682 13.82 -18.87 -24.14
N ILE A 683 12.54 -18.95 -23.77
CA ILE A 683 12.05 -19.02 -22.38
C ILE A 683 10.95 -20.07 -22.29
N ALA A 684 10.75 -20.62 -21.09
CA ALA A 684 9.63 -21.48 -20.78
C ALA A 684 8.38 -20.64 -20.52
N THR A 685 7.21 -21.21 -20.82
CA THR A 685 5.92 -20.57 -20.55
C THR A 685 4.93 -21.53 -19.92
N ASN A 686 3.89 -20.99 -19.28
CA ASN A 686 2.77 -21.77 -18.73
C ASN A 686 1.75 -22.26 -19.79
N ILE A 687 2.00 -22.06 -21.09
CA ILE A 687 1.09 -22.50 -22.16
C ILE A 687 0.73 -24.00 -22.08
N PRO A 688 1.67 -24.93 -21.81
CA PRO A 688 1.33 -26.35 -21.64
C PRO A 688 0.31 -26.58 -20.52
N LEU A 689 0.46 -25.90 -19.37
CA LEU A 689 -0.49 -25.99 -18.26
C LEU A 689 -1.86 -25.42 -18.66
N LEU A 690 -1.91 -24.28 -19.35
CA LEU A 690 -3.16 -23.70 -19.85
C LEU A 690 -3.89 -24.68 -20.78
N LYS A 691 -3.17 -25.34 -21.69
CA LYS A 691 -3.73 -26.37 -22.58
C LYS A 691 -4.26 -27.59 -21.83
N LEU A 692 -3.64 -27.98 -20.72
CA LEU A 692 -4.14 -29.05 -19.84
C LEU A 692 -5.45 -28.65 -19.15
N ILE A 693 -5.54 -27.42 -18.63
CA ILE A 693 -6.77 -26.89 -18.02
C ILE A 693 -7.92 -26.88 -19.05
N LEU A 694 -7.68 -26.38 -20.26
CA LEU A 694 -8.70 -26.31 -21.32
C LEU A 694 -9.18 -27.70 -21.80
N LYS A 695 -8.37 -28.74 -21.62
CA LYS A 695 -8.73 -30.14 -21.93
C LYS A 695 -9.42 -30.86 -20.79
N ASP A 696 -9.28 -30.37 -19.56
CA ASP A 696 -9.78 -31.06 -18.38
C ASP A 696 -11.32 -31.09 -18.36
N PRO A 697 -11.95 -32.26 -18.13
CA PRO A 697 -13.40 -32.37 -18.09
C PRO A 697 -14.05 -31.50 -17.00
N THR A 698 -13.43 -31.35 -15.82
CA THR A 698 -14.01 -30.57 -14.72
C THR A 698 -14.08 -29.09 -15.07
N PHE A 699 -13.05 -28.55 -15.73
CA PHE A 699 -13.10 -27.19 -16.27
C PHE A 699 -14.11 -27.04 -17.40
N ASN A 700 -14.18 -28.00 -18.32
CA ASN A 700 -15.11 -27.98 -19.47
C ASN A 700 -16.58 -28.02 -19.04
N GLU A 701 -16.92 -28.85 -18.05
CA GLU A 701 -18.25 -28.91 -17.44
C GLU A 701 -18.60 -27.62 -16.68
N GLY A 702 -17.59 -26.86 -16.26
CA GLY A 702 -17.76 -25.62 -15.52
C GLY A 702 -18.19 -25.85 -14.08
N VAL A 703 -17.94 -27.01 -13.49
CA VAL A 703 -18.34 -27.36 -12.12
C VAL A 703 -17.09 -27.47 -11.23
N TYR A 704 -16.57 -26.32 -10.82
CA TYR A 704 -15.35 -26.22 -10.05
C TYR A 704 -15.38 -25.06 -9.03
N ASP A 705 -14.32 -24.93 -8.24
CA ASP A 705 -14.11 -23.89 -7.23
C ASP A 705 -12.65 -23.42 -7.27
N THR A 706 -12.26 -22.50 -6.39
CA THR A 706 -10.86 -22.02 -6.31
C THR A 706 -9.84 -23.11 -5.95
N ASN A 707 -10.28 -24.29 -5.51
CA ASN A 707 -9.39 -25.44 -5.24
C ASN A 707 -9.15 -26.30 -6.48
N TYR A 708 -9.74 -25.94 -7.63
CA TYR A 708 -9.63 -26.68 -8.87
C TYR A 708 -8.19 -26.86 -9.37
N LEU A 709 -7.49 -25.75 -9.63
CA LEU A 709 -6.16 -25.81 -10.21
C LEU A 709 -5.14 -26.47 -9.26
N PRO A 710 -5.15 -26.21 -7.94
CA PRO A 710 -4.34 -26.98 -6.99
C PRO A 710 -4.60 -28.50 -7.05
N ARG A 711 -5.86 -28.93 -7.19
CA ARG A 711 -6.20 -30.36 -7.33
C ARG A 711 -5.70 -30.93 -8.65
N LEU A 712 -5.95 -30.24 -9.76
CA LEU A 712 -5.47 -30.66 -11.08
C LEU A 712 -3.95 -30.86 -11.06
N MET A 713 -3.21 -29.85 -10.59
CA MET A 713 -1.74 -29.87 -10.54
C MET A 713 -1.17 -31.03 -9.71
N ALA A 714 -1.88 -31.49 -8.68
CA ALA A 714 -1.46 -32.63 -7.86
C ALA A 714 -1.61 -33.99 -8.57
N GLU A 715 -2.41 -34.04 -9.64
CA GLU A 715 -2.73 -35.27 -10.40
C GLU A 715 -2.01 -35.35 -11.75
N LEU A 716 -1.28 -34.29 -12.15
CA LEU A 716 -0.59 -34.23 -13.43
C LEU A 716 0.61 -35.19 -13.51
N ASP A 717 0.92 -35.63 -14.74
CA ASP A 717 2.21 -36.22 -15.08
C ASP A 717 3.30 -35.14 -15.06
N ILE A 718 3.89 -34.93 -13.89
CA ILE A 718 4.87 -33.87 -13.64
C ILE A 718 6.10 -33.99 -14.56
N PRO A 719 6.74 -35.17 -14.72
CA PRO A 719 7.85 -35.32 -15.67
C PRO A 719 7.49 -34.91 -17.10
N ALA A 720 6.31 -35.29 -17.59
CA ALA A 720 5.87 -34.91 -18.93
C ALA A 720 5.65 -33.40 -19.05
N LEU A 721 5.03 -32.77 -18.05
CA LEU A 721 4.82 -31.31 -18.03
C LEU A 721 6.14 -30.54 -18.01
N ILE A 722 7.10 -30.96 -17.18
CA ILE A 722 8.44 -30.35 -17.12
C ILE A 722 9.11 -30.43 -18.49
N ALA A 723 9.12 -31.62 -19.10
CA ALA A 723 9.73 -31.81 -20.42
C ALA A 723 9.08 -30.94 -21.50
N GLU A 724 7.74 -30.82 -21.50
CA GLU A 724 7.01 -30.00 -22.47
C GLU A 724 7.29 -28.50 -22.27
N MET A 725 7.29 -28.00 -21.04
CA MET A 725 7.57 -26.60 -20.73
C MET A 725 9.02 -26.22 -21.02
N GLU A 726 9.98 -27.12 -20.75
CA GLU A 726 11.40 -26.89 -21.02
C GLU A 726 11.76 -27.00 -22.50
N ALA A 727 11.00 -27.75 -23.32
CA ALA A 727 11.28 -27.88 -24.75
C ALA A 727 11.26 -26.55 -25.52
N ALA A 728 10.53 -25.54 -25.02
CA ALA A 728 10.47 -24.20 -25.59
C ALA A 728 11.67 -23.30 -25.17
N ALA A 729 12.23 -23.56 -23.99
CA ALA A 729 13.44 -22.90 -23.50
C ALA A 729 14.65 -23.66 -24.06
N GLU A 730 15.15 -23.26 -25.23
CA GLU A 730 16.34 -23.89 -25.84
C GLU A 730 17.45 -24.06 -24.79
N ALA A 731 17.69 -25.31 -24.38
CA ALA A 731 18.80 -25.63 -23.51
C ALA A 731 20.07 -25.58 -24.34
N ILE A 732 21.00 -24.70 -23.98
CA ILE A 732 22.39 -24.85 -24.42
C ILE A 732 22.83 -26.25 -23.91
N GLU A 733 23.05 -27.19 -24.83
CA GLU A 733 23.75 -28.44 -24.50
C GLU A 733 25.19 -28.07 -24.16
N VAL A 734 25.46 -27.97 -22.86
CA VAL A 734 26.79 -27.69 -22.35
C VAL A 734 27.49 -29.04 -22.14
N ASP A 735 28.36 -29.42 -23.08
CA ASP A 735 29.24 -30.59 -22.93
C ASP A 735 30.38 -30.27 -21.94
N THR A 736 30.87 -31.25 -21.19
CA THR A 736 31.90 -31.08 -20.14
C THR A 736 33.20 -30.48 -20.69
N GLU A 737 33.54 -30.78 -21.95
CA GLU A 737 34.69 -30.16 -22.65
C GLU A 737 34.48 -28.67 -22.94
N SER A 738 33.23 -28.22 -23.16
CA SER A 738 32.91 -26.80 -23.41
C SER A 738 33.03 -25.93 -22.15
N LEU A 739 32.97 -26.55 -20.97
CA LEU A 739 33.14 -25.89 -19.67
C LEU A 739 34.60 -25.67 -19.30
N ARG A 740 35.57 -26.32 -19.97
CA ARG A 740 36.98 -26.15 -19.65
C ARG A 740 37.49 -24.75 -19.97
N VAL A 741 38.39 -24.24 -19.13
CA VAL A 741 39.07 -22.97 -19.36
C VAL A 741 40.35 -23.22 -20.17
N GLY A 742 40.24 -23.19 -21.49
CA GLY A 742 41.38 -23.45 -22.38
C GLY A 742 41.89 -24.88 -22.24
N GLU A 743 43.20 -25.05 -22.03
CA GLU A 743 43.83 -26.37 -21.80
C GLU A 743 43.97 -26.72 -20.30
N SER A 744 43.39 -25.92 -19.39
CA SER A 744 43.46 -26.18 -17.95
C SER A 744 42.40 -27.20 -17.48
N ASN A 745 42.58 -27.71 -16.26
CA ASN A 745 41.57 -28.54 -15.58
C ASN A 745 40.48 -27.71 -14.88
N GLU A 746 40.50 -26.38 -15.03
CA GLU A 746 39.47 -25.51 -14.45
C GLU A 746 38.17 -25.60 -15.26
N LEU A 747 37.05 -25.57 -14.56
CA LEU A 747 35.70 -25.63 -15.10
C LEU A 747 34.98 -24.31 -14.86
N LYS A 748 34.23 -23.87 -15.87
CA LYS A 748 33.32 -22.74 -15.82
C LYS A 748 31.99 -23.17 -15.20
N VAL A 749 31.48 -22.39 -14.26
CA VAL A 749 30.09 -22.50 -13.80
C VAL A 749 29.33 -21.36 -14.44
N LEU A 750 28.47 -21.68 -15.40
CA LEU A 750 27.66 -20.70 -16.14
C LEU A 750 26.28 -20.54 -15.49
N ALA A 751 25.63 -19.39 -15.64
CA ALA A 751 24.26 -19.21 -15.17
C ALA A 751 23.27 -20.05 -15.99
N GLN A 752 22.37 -20.79 -15.33
CA GLN A 752 21.36 -21.62 -16.01
C GLN A 752 20.17 -20.83 -16.59
N GLY A 753 19.99 -19.59 -16.13
CA GLY A 753 18.87 -18.73 -16.49
C GLY A 753 19.17 -17.30 -16.11
N ALA A 754 18.35 -16.37 -16.58
CA ALA A 754 18.49 -14.97 -16.19
C ALA A 754 18.02 -14.77 -14.73
N GLY A 755 18.65 -13.82 -14.03
CA GLY A 755 18.31 -13.50 -12.65
C GLY A 755 19.25 -12.47 -12.05
N ILE A 756 19.10 -12.21 -10.75
CA ILE A 756 19.96 -11.35 -9.96
C ILE A 756 20.84 -12.23 -9.07
N PHE A 757 22.15 -12.05 -9.17
CA PHE A 757 23.12 -12.86 -8.46
C PHE A 757 23.47 -12.26 -7.10
N TYR A 758 23.46 -13.10 -6.06
CA TYR A 758 23.86 -12.72 -4.71
C TYR A 758 24.87 -13.71 -4.12
N THR A 759 25.97 -13.19 -3.62
CA THR A 759 27.02 -13.92 -2.90
C THR A 759 26.68 -14.17 -1.44
N SER A 760 25.70 -13.47 -0.85
CA SER A 760 25.32 -13.58 0.57
C SER A 760 23.81 -13.81 0.75
N PRO A 761 23.36 -14.37 1.90
CA PRO A 761 21.95 -14.63 2.15
C PRO A 761 21.14 -13.37 2.46
N ALA A 762 21.81 -12.30 2.91
CA ALA A 762 21.21 -11.00 3.20
C ALA A 762 22.28 -9.89 3.16
N PRO A 763 21.88 -8.61 3.02
CA PRO A 763 22.79 -7.48 3.15
C PRO A 763 23.49 -7.48 4.52
N GLY A 764 24.83 -7.47 4.52
CA GLY A 764 25.65 -7.45 5.73
C GLY A 764 25.98 -8.82 6.33
N GLU A 765 25.42 -9.90 5.80
CA GLU A 765 25.82 -11.28 6.13
C GLU A 765 27.05 -11.73 5.33
N ALA A 766 27.73 -12.76 5.81
CA ALA A 766 28.90 -13.31 5.12
C ALA A 766 28.53 -13.98 3.79
N ASP A 767 29.43 -13.90 2.81
CA ASP A 767 29.29 -14.63 1.56
C ASP A 767 29.26 -16.15 1.79
N PHE A 768 28.51 -16.87 0.96
CA PHE A 768 28.42 -18.34 1.03
C PHE A 768 29.77 -19.02 0.81
N VAL A 769 30.58 -18.49 -0.13
CA VAL A 769 31.90 -19.00 -0.50
C VAL A 769 32.84 -17.85 -0.87
N LYS A 770 34.15 -18.09 -0.74
CA LYS A 770 35.22 -17.18 -1.15
C LYS A 770 36.20 -17.87 -2.08
N GLU A 771 36.97 -17.08 -2.83
CA GLU A 771 38.09 -17.60 -3.61
C GLU A 771 39.09 -18.35 -2.70
N GLY A 772 39.43 -19.58 -3.09
CA GLY A 772 40.25 -20.52 -2.33
C GLY A 772 39.46 -21.55 -1.51
N ASP A 773 38.16 -21.36 -1.28
CA ASP A 773 37.33 -22.30 -0.51
C ASP A 773 37.15 -23.63 -1.26
N ILE A 774 37.11 -24.73 -0.51
CA ILE A 774 36.82 -26.06 -1.03
C ILE A 774 35.37 -26.40 -0.72
N VAL A 775 34.59 -26.67 -1.76
CA VAL A 775 33.14 -26.88 -1.69
C VAL A 775 32.76 -28.29 -2.15
N THR A 776 31.64 -28.78 -1.63
CA THR A 776 30.95 -29.98 -2.14
C THR A 776 29.92 -29.58 -3.18
N VAL A 777 29.39 -30.55 -3.95
CA VAL A 777 28.40 -30.22 -4.98
C VAL A 777 27.05 -29.74 -4.43
N GLU A 778 26.69 -30.13 -3.21
CA GLU A 778 25.44 -29.76 -2.53
C GLU A 778 25.55 -28.42 -1.77
N GLN A 779 26.77 -27.89 -1.61
CA GLN A 779 26.96 -26.64 -0.89
C GLN A 779 26.41 -25.46 -1.72
N THR A 780 25.62 -24.60 -1.07
CA THR A 780 25.17 -23.34 -1.65
C THR A 780 26.38 -22.45 -1.94
N LEU A 781 26.52 -22.03 -3.19
CA LEU A 781 27.58 -21.15 -3.66
C LEU A 781 27.11 -19.69 -3.76
N ALA A 782 25.84 -19.49 -4.10
CA ALA A 782 25.19 -18.20 -4.27
C ALA A 782 23.67 -18.34 -4.21
N LEU A 783 22.96 -17.21 -4.20
CA LEU A 783 21.53 -17.15 -4.49
C LEU A 783 21.30 -16.49 -5.85
N MET A 784 20.29 -16.99 -6.55
CA MET A 784 19.73 -16.39 -7.76
C MET A 784 18.32 -15.93 -7.44
N GLU A 785 18.04 -14.64 -7.61
CA GLU A 785 16.69 -14.08 -7.51
C GLU A 785 16.11 -13.87 -8.90
N ALA A 786 14.89 -14.35 -9.12
CA ALA A 786 14.09 -13.98 -10.27
C ALA A 786 12.66 -13.71 -9.80
N MET A 787 12.14 -12.54 -10.13
CA MET A 787 10.77 -12.10 -9.88
C MET A 787 10.37 -12.27 -8.41
N LYS A 788 11.24 -11.82 -7.49
CA LYS A 788 11.12 -11.93 -6.02
C LYS A 788 11.17 -13.34 -5.45
N MET A 789 11.56 -14.34 -6.25
CA MET A 789 11.82 -15.69 -5.77
C MET A 789 13.31 -16.00 -5.77
N PHE A 790 13.81 -16.45 -4.62
CA PHE A 790 15.19 -16.85 -4.43
C PHE A 790 15.35 -18.35 -4.64
N SER A 791 16.40 -18.73 -5.36
CA SER A 791 16.83 -20.10 -5.57
C SER A 791 18.30 -20.25 -5.17
N GLN A 792 18.63 -21.38 -4.55
CA GLN A 792 20.00 -21.69 -4.20
C GLN A 792 20.76 -22.18 -5.42
N LEU A 793 21.97 -21.64 -5.63
CA LEU A 793 22.87 -22.12 -6.66
C LEU A 793 23.85 -23.10 -6.04
N THR A 794 23.74 -24.37 -6.44
CA THR A 794 24.65 -25.48 -6.07
C THR A 794 25.21 -26.11 -7.34
N LEU A 795 26.34 -26.82 -7.27
CA LEU A 795 26.87 -27.53 -8.45
C LEU A 795 25.99 -28.73 -8.82
N ALA A 796 25.42 -29.41 -7.82
CA ALA A 796 24.51 -30.52 -8.02
C ALA A 796 23.27 -30.11 -8.85
N GLY A 797 22.79 -28.87 -8.67
CA GLY A 797 21.69 -28.30 -9.45
C GLY A 797 21.95 -28.21 -10.96
N PHE A 798 23.20 -28.38 -11.42
CA PHE A 798 23.55 -28.45 -12.84
C PHE A 798 23.47 -29.85 -13.43
N ASN A 799 23.46 -30.90 -12.61
CA ASN A 799 23.35 -32.25 -13.10
C ASN A 799 21.93 -32.50 -13.65
N ARG A 800 21.83 -33.14 -14.82
CA ARG A 800 20.55 -33.51 -15.45
C ARG A 800 20.40 -35.03 -15.47
N GLN A 801 19.17 -35.52 -15.66
CA GLN A 801 18.92 -36.96 -15.79
C GLN A 801 19.68 -37.60 -16.97
N THR A 802 20.04 -36.81 -17.98
CA THR A 802 20.75 -37.24 -19.18
C THR A 802 22.29 -37.17 -19.06
N GLY A 803 22.84 -36.62 -17.96
CA GLY A 803 24.29 -36.52 -17.77
C GLY A 803 24.69 -35.80 -16.47
N VAL A 804 25.74 -36.29 -15.81
CA VAL A 804 26.34 -35.71 -14.60
C VAL A 804 27.49 -34.79 -15.01
N LEU A 805 27.31 -33.49 -14.84
CA LEU A 805 28.33 -32.46 -15.13
C LEU A 805 29.34 -32.33 -13.99
N TYR A 806 28.86 -32.41 -12.74
CA TYR A 806 29.67 -32.33 -11.52
C TYR A 806 29.42 -33.56 -10.66
N PRO A 807 30.33 -34.55 -10.61
CA PRO A 807 30.13 -35.78 -9.83
C PRO A 807 29.94 -35.52 -8.33
N GLU A 808 29.02 -36.27 -7.70
CA GLU A 808 28.64 -36.08 -6.28
C GLU A 808 29.80 -36.28 -5.31
N ASP A 809 30.69 -37.23 -5.60
CA ASP A 809 31.85 -37.56 -4.76
C ASP A 809 33.04 -36.59 -4.96
N GLN A 810 32.94 -35.64 -5.90
CA GLN A 810 34.02 -34.74 -6.28
C GLN A 810 33.94 -33.41 -5.51
N LYS A 811 35.06 -32.96 -4.96
CA LYS A 811 35.19 -31.61 -4.38
C LYS A 811 35.81 -30.65 -5.36
N TYR A 812 35.48 -29.37 -5.20
CA TYR A 812 35.97 -28.30 -6.06
C TYR A 812 36.54 -27.15 -5.25
N ARG A 813 37.63 -26.55 -5.69
CA ARG A 813 38.12 -25.27 -5.17
C ARG A 813 37.52 -24.12 -5.97
N ILE A 814 37.02 -23.09 -5.31
CA ILE A 814 36.61 -21.85 -5.97
C ILE A 814 37.87 -21.08 -6.38
N GLU A 815 38.14 -20.95 -7.68
CA GLU A 815 39.29 -20.16 -8.16
C GLU A 815 38.90 -18.69 -8.36
N ARG A 816 37.69 -18.44 -8.89
CA ARG A 816 37.20 -17.08 -9.15
C ARG A 816 35.71 -16.95 -8.95
N ILE A 817 35.28 -15.80 -8.43
CA ILE A 817 33.88 -15.36 -8.38
C ILE A 817 33.77 -14.11 -9.25
N LEU A 818 32.99 -14.15 -10.33
CA LEU A 818 33.00 -13.08 -11.34
C LEU A 818 31.86 -12.06 -11.21
N ASN A 819 30.85 -12.34 -10.39
CA ASN A 819 29.69 -11.49 -10.23
C ASN A 819 29.62 -10.90 -8.82
N SER A 820 29.11 -9.67 -8.73
CA SER A 820 28.88 -8.99 -7.46
C SER A 820 27.43 -9.14 -6.98
N ASN A 821 27.22 -8.98 -5.68
CA ASN A 821 25.88 -8.90 -5.08
C ASN A 821 24.98 -7.89 -5.83
N GLY A 822 23.78 -8.33 -6.22
CA GLY A 822 22.78 -7.51 -6.89
C GLY A 822 22.98 -7.36 -8.41
N GLN A 823 23.96 -8.05 -9.00
CA GLN A 823 24.23 -7.97 -10.43
C GLN A 823 23.25 -8.83 -11.24
N GLN A 824 22.65 -8.27 -12.29
CA GLN A 824 21.90 -9.05 -13.28
C GLN A 824 22.84 -9.96 -14.06
N VAL A 825 22.43 -11.22 -14.21
CA VAL A 825 23.10 -12.22 -15.04
C VAL A 825 22.11 -12.78 -16.04
N SER A 826 22.59 -13.10 -17.23
CA SER A 826 21.87 -13.78 -18.30
C SER A 826 22.24 -15.25 -18.35
N GLN A 827 21.38 -16.08 -18.96
CA GLN A 827 21.72 -17.47 -19.24
C GLN A 827 23.04 -17.56 -20.01
N GLY A 828 23.97 -18.39 -19.51
CA GLY A 828 25.30 -18.57 -20.10
C GLY A 828 26.39 -17.63 -19.58
N ASP A 829 26.05 -16.64 -18.75
CA ASP A 829 27.06 -15.79 -18.11
C ASP A 829 27.94 -16.60 -17.16
N LEU A 830 29.25 -16.29 -17.12
CA LEU A 830 30.20 -16.99 -16.28
C LEU A 830 30.11 -16.49 -14.83
N LEU A 831 29.69 -17.37 -13.92
CA LEU A 831 29.50 -17.05 -12.50
C LEU A 831 30.75 -17.38 -11.68
N PHE A 832 31.26 -18.59 -11.83
CA PHE A 832 32.43 -19.09 -11.10
C PHE A 832 33.42 -19.77 -12.03
N VAL A 833 34.69 -19.76 -11.64
CA VAL A 833 35.69 -20.71 -12.14
C VAL A 833 36.07 -21.62 -10.98
N ILE A 834 35.97 -22.93 -11.20
CA ILE A 834 36.22 -23.95 -10.16
C ILE A 834 37.25 -24.97 -10.63
N LEU A 835 38.03 -25.52 -9.69
CA LEU A 835 39.02 -26.56 -9.98
C LEU A 835 38.65 -27.87 -9.28
N PRO A 836 38.50 -28.99 -9.99
CA PRO A 836 38.34 -30.30 -9.36
C PRO A 836 39.58 -30.66 -8.53
N ILE A 837 39.39 -31.09 -7.29
CA ILE A 837 40.48 -31.51 -6.40
C ILE A 837 40.48 -33.03 -6.30
N GLU A 838 41.58 -33.70 -6.65
CA GLU A 838 41.72 -35.13 -6.40
C GLU A 838 41.53 -35.44 -4.90
N ALA A 839 40.73 -36.47 -4.60
CA ALA A 839 40.29 -36.83 -3.25
C ALA A 839 41.44 -37.18 -2.30
#